data_AF-A0A7S1R2Y8-F1
#
_entry.id   AF-A0A7S1R2Y8-F1
#
_cell.length_a   1.000
_cell.length_b   1.000
_cell.length_c   1.000
_cell.angle_alpha   90.00
_cell.angle_beta   90.00
_cell.angle_gamma   90.00
#
_symmetry.space_group_name_H-M   'P 1'
#
loop_
_entity.id
_entity.type
_entity.pdbx_description
1 polymer ?
#
loop_
_entity_poly.entity_id
_entity_poly.type
_entity_poly.pdbx_seq_one_letter_code
_entity_poly.pdbx_strand_id
1 'polypeptide(L)'
;NSFCTLLRMFVTLCTIAWITIAAAGQAFPCESIDSCEQCVSHPLCGWCSTDVIYKDGQKGSHCAGFEKGKTPEFVCNGIFSTEQCFAGYECDESDFICKLAGPGQGNTLQKCEANCTNNGKVFLCNHTSLTCHSVPPGTPGSASYAVCEASCAHPSPHPAPPTSPKPSQKLFACNDTTGTCEEAPAGKGEAQSVCEAECKKVDPTDEYHCEAATKMCVKIANLPGGESKEKCEAECNPTPAPGPPPQMVGFFRGIQIQNNYATGSFDLDINETLVTFAQVVAGKVKQTWTGVPGHFPSGSTEQLTIRLTSGPDAGKYLNALAVFGTPGPETKHATLAMSAPNGPMPKSISSAMTSGGGVAVYALSECQDKACKFTLPPAAVIRQGSHRRHRHMHRQSMVSDDVCAQFSSNCSLCLSQPFCGWCSVDVVYKDGTKGTQCAGFNNANGTGPAFKCNGRYSTFNCTEGYECDHSDEQCKPTSPGNGMPLDECKQFCHATPPPTPPQPMALCNLTSMQCHPCPDNATHCPGSLPKDACESQCSHHKHGPPASTVGVWRGIFIQNGYRRVEVDVVFTNVSATFVQPGAEPMVCNVTTLGSDLMIFDIVAGQYKGWKFAAMFQSAPQPDGLYETMTLAAGKLGSGAPSTFSGAMSTQGDHVYVLDKCTGGACVFKNPLAP
;
A
#
# COMPACT_ATOMS: atom_id res chain seq x y z
N ASN A 1 -87.28 -20.94 -33.77
CA ASN A 1 -87.75 -19.92 -32.81
C ASN A 1 -87.38 -20.31 -31.40
N SER A 2 -86.61 -19.44 -30.74
CA SER A 2 -86.65 -19.02 -29.33
C SER A 2 -86.77 -20.02 -28.15
N PHE A 3 -85.95 -19.75 -27.12
CA PHE A 3 -85.95 -20.27 -25.73
C PHE A 3 -85.71 -21.80 -25.57
N CYS A 4 -84.63 -22.33 -24.95
CA CYS A 4 -83.69 -21.90 -23.90
C CYS A 4 -84.13 -22.15 -22.44
N THR A 5 -83.16 -22.49 -21.58
CA THR A 5 -83.17 -22.57 -20.09
C THR A 5 -83.56 -23.91 -19.44
N LEU A 6 -82.54 -24.70 -19.03
CA LEU A 6 -82.43 -25.49 -17.78
C LEU A 6 -83.36 -26.73 -17.55
N LEU A 7 -83.07 -27.73 -16.68
CA LEU A 7 -81.95 -27.99 -15.74
C LEU A 7 -81.74 -29.51 -15.46
N ARG A 8 -80.47 -29.96 -15.32
CA ARG A 8 -79.93 -31.19 -14.65
C ARG A 8 -80.65 -32.55 -14.75
N MET A 9 -79.86 -33.57 -15.11
CA MET A 9 -79.68 -34.76 -14.26
C MET A 9 -78.23 -35.29 -14.31
N PHE A 10 -77.89 -36.23 -13.41
CA PHE A 10 -76.52 -36.71 -13.18
C PHE A 10 -76.00 -37.63 -14.30
N VAL A 11 -74.73 -37.47 -14.68
CA VAL A 11 -73.88 -38.56 -15.22
C VAL A 11 -72.50 -38.46 -14.57
N THR A 12 -72.06 -39.54 -13.92
CA THR A 12 -70.72 -39.66 -13.35
C THR A 12 -69.71 -39.98 -14.45
N LEU A 13 -68.64 -39.19 -14.57
CA LEU A 13 -67.57 -39.43 -15.54
C LEU A 13 -66.23 -39.67 -14.83
N CYS A 14 -65.57 -40.78 -15.19
CA CYS A 14 -64.31 -41.20 -14.60
C CYS A 14 -63.15 -40.43 -15.24
N THR A 15 -62.47 -39.59 -14.47
CA THR A 15 -61.26 -38.88 -14.90
C THR A 15 -60.01 -39.70 -14.56
N ILE A 16 -59.42 -40.32 -15.59
CA ILE A 16 -58.08 -40.92 -15.49
C ILE A 16 -57.07 -39.77 -15.36
N ALA A 17 -56.67 -39.47 -14.13
CA ALA A 17 -55.59 -38.54 -13.86
C ALA A 17 -54.27 -39.13 -14.36
N TRP A 18 -53.77 -38.63 -15.49
CA TRP A 18 -52.39 -38.88 -15.91
C TRP A 18 -51.47 -38.21 -14.89
N ILE A 19 -50.92 -39.00 -13.97
CA ILE A 19 -49.79 -38.56 -13.14
C ILE A 19 -48.59 -38.47 -14.06
N THR A 20 -48.42 -37.32 -14.70
CA THR A 20 -47.13 -36.91 -15.22
C THR A 20 -46.20 -36.79 -14.03
N ILE A 21 -45.45 -37.85 -13.75
CA ILE A 21 -44.27 -37.77 -12.90
C ILE A 21 -43.29 -36.90 -13.68
N ALA A 22 -43.37 -35.58 -13.42
CA ALA A 22 -42.28 -34.69 -13.71
C ALA A 22 -41.09 -35.27 -12.94
N ALA A 23 -40.11 -35.82 -13.67
CA ALA A 23 -38.85 -36.17 -13.07
C ALA A 23 -38.28 -34.87 -12.52
N ALA A 24 -38.32 -34.72 -11.19
CA ALA A 24 -37.65 -33.62 -10.53
C ALA A 24 -36.16 -33.78 -10.83
N GLY A 25 -35.67 -33.05 -11.83
CA GLY A 25 -34.25 -32.81 -12.00
C GLY A 25 -33.73 -32.36 -10.66
N GLN A 26 -32.71 -33.06 -10.15
CA GLN A 26 -32.17 -32.74 -8.84
C GLN A 26 -31.63 -31.32 -8.93
N ALA A 27 -32.32 -30.36 -8.31
CA ALA A 27 -31.88 -28.98 -8.30
C ALA A 27 -30.47 -28.96 -7.70
N PHE A 28 -29.52 -28.42 -8.45
CA PHE A 28 -28.13 -28.36 -7.98
C PHE A 28 -28.15 -27.58 -6.65
N PRO A 29 -27.51 -28.07 -5.57
CA PRO A 29 -27.73 -27.51 -4.22
C PRO A 29 -27.45 -26.01 -4.06
N CYS A 30 -26.64 -25.45 -4.97
CA CYS A 30 -26.29 -24.05 -5.03
C CYS A 30 -27.19 -23.24 -5.99
N GLU A 31 -27.76 -23.86 -7.04
CA GLU A 31 -28.49 -23.16 -8.11
C GLU A 31 -29.86 -22.63 -7.65
N SER A 32 -30.47 -23.29 -6.66
CA SER A 32 -31.70 -22.80 -6.00
C SER A 32 -31.45 -21.70 -4.97
N ILE A 33 -30.24 -21.14 -4.88
CA ILE A 33 -29.86 -20.09 -3.93
C ILE A 33 -29.58 -18.79 -4.68
N ASP A 34 -30.46 -17.81 -4.48
CA ASP A 34 -30.48 -16.51 -5.17
C ASP A 34 -29.75 -15.38 -4.44
N SER A 35 -29.31 -15.61 -3.20
CA SER A 35 -28.66 -14.63 -2.33
C SER A 35 -27.27 -15.09 -1.88
N CYS A 36 -26.33 -14.15 -1.88
CA CYS A 36 -24.92 -14.46 -1.63
C CYS A 36 -24.68 -15.01 -0.23
N GLU A 37 -25.31 -14.43 0.79
CA GLU A 37 -25.14 -14.80 2.20
C GLU A 37 -25.63 -16.22 2.48
N GLN A 38 -26.70 -16.65 1.79
CA GLN A 38 -27.18 -18.02 1.82
C GLN A 38 -26.25 -18.96 1.05
N CYS A 39 -25.66 -18.49 -0.06
CA CYS A 39 -24.76 -19.28 -0.88
C CYS A 39 -23.45 -19.64 -0.15
N VAL A 40 -22.75 -18.64 0.40
CA VAL A 40 -21.47 -18.85 1.09
C VAL A 40 -21.62 -19.53 2.46
N SER A 41 -22.83 -19.59 3.00
CA SER A 41 -23.16 -20.39 4.19
C SER A 41 -23.65 -21.80 3.86
N HIS A 42 -23.84 -22.16 2.59
CA HIS A 42 -24.25 -23.51 2.20
C HIS A 42 -23.03 -24.42 1.89
N PRO A 43 -22.95 -25.65 2.46
CA PRO A 43 -21.83 -26.54 2.21
C PRO A 43 -21.64 -26.88 0.73
N LEU A 44 -20.38 -26.88 0.27
CA LEU A 44 -19.94 -27.09 -1.12
C LEU A 44 -20.25 -25.94 -2.11
N CYS A 45 -20.91 -24.87 -1.68
CA CYS A 45 -21.25 -23.72 -2.54
C CYS A 45 -20.25 -22.57 -2.41
N GLY A 46 -20.21 -21.73 -3.44
CA GLY A 46 -19.48 -20.48 -3.49
C GLY A 46 -20.15 -19.50 -4.44
N TRP A 47 -19.97 -18.22 -4.17
CA TRP A 47 -20.60 -17.15 -4.95
C TRP A 47 -19.62 -16.59 -5.98
N CYS A 48 -20.08 -16.49 -7.23
CA CYS A 48 -19.43 -15.74 -8.30
C CYS A 48 -20.04 -14.34 -8.38
N SER A 49 -19.22 -13.30 -8.54
CA SER A 49 -19.72 -11.92 -8.67
C SER A 49 -20.39 -11.60 -10.02
N THR A 50 -20.52 -12.60 -10.89
CA THR A 50 -21.27 -12.59 -12.16
C THR A 50 -22.03 -13.92 -12.30
N ASP A 51 -22.97 -14.02 -13.25
CA ASP A 51 -23.45 -15.32 -13.74
C ASP A 51 -22.28 -16.30 -13.96
N VAL A 52 -22.44 -17.56 -13.55
CA VAL A 52 -21.51 -18.62 -13.97
C VAL A 52 -21.87 -19.10 -15.36
N ILE A 53 -20.89 -19.66 -16.07
CA ILE A 53 -21.10 -20.26 -17.39
C ILE A 53 -20.86 -21.77 -17.27
N TYR A 54 -21.88 -22.56 -17.55
CA TYR A 54 -21.79 -24.02 -17.62
C TYR A 54 -21.12 -24.47 -18.93
N LYS A 55 -20.63 -25.71 -18.94
CA LYS A 55 -19.89 -26.32 -20.07
C LYS A 55 -20.63 -26.34 -21.42
N ASP A 56 -21.95 -26.30 -21.43
CA ASP A 56 -22.77 -26.21 -22.64
C ASP A 56 -22.96 -24.77 -23.15
N GLY A 57 -22.42 -23.78 -22.43
CA GLY A 57 -22.53 -22.36 -22.72
C GLY A 57 -23.73 -21.67 -22.08
N GLN A 58 -24.58 -22.39 -21.33
CA GLN A 58 -25.68 -21.76 -20.60
C GLN A 58 -25.18 -20.95 -19.40
N LYS A 59 -25.86 -19.84 -19.12
CA LYS A 59 -25.66 -19.04 -17.90
C LYS A 59 -26.40 -19.70 -16.74
N GLY A 60 -25.69 -19.96 -15.65
CA GLY A 60 -26.27 -20.33 -14.36
C GLY A 60 -26.37 -19.14 -13.41
N SER A 61 -26.94 -19.38 -12.23
CA SER A 61 -26.97 -18.42 -11.12
C SER A 61 -25.57 -18.01 -10.64
N HIS A 62 -25.48 -16.88 -9.96
CA HIS A 62 -24.25 -16.46 -9.27
C HIS A 62 -23.75 -17.48 -8.23
N CYS A 63 -24.66 -18.20 -7.55
CA CYS A 63 -24.30 -19.28 -6.65
C CYS A 63 -24.01 -20.57 -7.42
N ALA A 64 -22.81 -21.14 -7.24
CA ALA A 64 -22.36 -22.37 -7.89
C ALA A 64 -21.41 -23.16 -6.98
N GLY A 65 -21.26 -24.46 -7.22
CA GLY A 65 -20.48 -25.30 -6.32
C GLY A 65 -20.46 -26.77 -6.72
N PHE A 66 -20.15 -27.63 -5.76
CA PHE A 66 -19.97 -29.07 -5.95
C PHE A 66 -21.16 -29.87 -5.42
N GLU A 67 -21.48 -31.00 -6.05
CA GLU A 67 -22.50 -31.93 -5.55
C GLU A 67 -21.86 -33.06 -4.75
N LYS A 68 -22.65 -33.79 -3.95
CA LYS A 68 -22.18 -34.97 -3.20
C LYS A 68 -21.72 -36.10 -4.15
N GLY A 69 -20.45 -36.07 -4.52
CA GLY A 69 -19.82 -37.06 -5.40
C GLY A 69 -19.75 -36.67 -6.88
N LYS A 70 -20.02 -35.41 -7.25
CA LYS A 70 -19.77 -34.89 -8.60
C LYS A 70 -19.23 -33.46 -8.55
N THR A 71 -18.48 -33.10 -9.59
CA THR A 71 -18.09 -31.72 -9.88
C THR A 71 -18.96 -31.21 -11.04
N PRO A 72 -19.93 -30.31 -10.80
CA PRO A 72 -20.61 -29.57 -11.86
C PRO A 72 -19.60 -28.77 -12.68
N GLU A 73 -19.80 -28.75 -14.00
CA GLU A 73 -18.82 -28.23 -14.95
C GLU A 73 -19.14 -26.75 -15.25
N PHE A 74 -18.60 -25.84 -14.43
CA PHE A 74 -18.83 -24.38 -14.52
C PHE A 74 -17.54 -23.54 -14.53
N VAL A 75 -17.68 -22.29 -14.96
CA VAL A 75 -16.66 -21.24 -14.93
C VAL A 75 -17.24 -19.97 -14.28
N CYS A 76 -16.48 -19.37 -13.35
CA CYS A 76 -16.70 -18.01 -12.88
C CYS A 76 -15.72 -17.04 -13.56
N ASN A 77 -16.23 -15.94 -14.13
CA ASN A 77 -15.45 -14.89 -14.79
C ASN A 77 -15.44 -13.55 -14.02
N GLY A 78 -16.01 -13.54 -12.81
CA GLY A 78 -15.93 -12.47 -11.81
C GLY A 78 -15.02 -12.87 -10.65
N ILE A 79 -15.29 -12.35 -9.46
CA ILE A 79 -14.66 -12.81 -8.21
C ILE A 79 -15.41 -14.06 -7.74
N PHE A 80 -14.71 -15.17 -7.47
CA PHE A 80 -15.29 -16.36 -6.83
C PHE A 80 -14.88 -16.44 -5.36
N SER A 81 -15.82 -16.68 -4.45
CA SER A 81 -15.54 -16.90 -3.02
C SER A 81 -16.44 -17.95 -2.38
N THR A 82 -15.85 -18.78 -1.51
CA THR A 82 -16.54 -19.79 -0.70
C THR A 82 -16.76 -19.33 0.75
N GLU A 83 -16.71 -18.03 1.03
CA GLU A 83 -16.75 -17.52 2.40
C GLU A 83 -17.63 -16.29 2.63
N GLN A 84 -17.49 -15.26 1.78
CA GLN A 84 -18.05 -13.94 2.06
C GLN A 84 -18.37 -13.19 0.78
N CYS A 85 -19.37 -12.31 0.89
CA CYS A 85 -19.93 -11.56 -0.22
C CYS A 85 -19.08 -10.33 -0.56
N PHE A 86 -17.87 -10.59 -1.09
CA PHE A 86 -17.01 -9.55 -1.62
C PHE A 86 -17.78 -8.73 -2.67
N ALA A 87 -17.95 -7.44 -2.42
CA ALA A 87 -18.36 -6.52 -3.46
C ALA A 87 -17.23 -6.40 -4.51
N GLY A 88 -17.59 -6.60 -5.76
CA GLY A 88 -16.84 -6.11 -6.91
C GLY A 88 -17.18 -4.65 -7.20
N TYR A 89 -17.02 -4.26 -8.46
CA TYR A 89 -17.22 -2.88 -8.92
C TYR A 89 -18.16 -2.85 -10.13
N GLU A 90 -19.05 -1.85 -10.13
CA GLU A 90 -20.02 -1.59 -11.19
C GLU A 90 -19.84 -0.17 -11.72
N CYS A 91 -20.03 0.01 -13.01
CA CYS A 91 -19.98 1.33 -13.64
C CYS A 91 -21.29 2.04 -13.35
N ASP A 92 -21.23 3.17 -12.64
CA ASP A 92 -22.37 4.06 -12.55
C ASP A 92 -22.49 4.83 -13.88
N GLU A 93 -23.50 4.50 -14.69
CA GLU A 93 -23.70 5.09 -16.02
C GLU A 93 -24.07 6.59 -15.99
N SER A 94 -24.28 7.20 -14.80
CA SER A 94 -24.63 8.62 -14.67
C SER A 94 -23.41 9.54 -14.49
N ASP A 95 -22.33 9.06 -13.86
CA ASP A 95 -21.05 9.78 -13.73
C ASP A 95 -19.83 9.05 -14.32
N PHE A 96 -20.02 7.81 -14.80
CA PHE A 96 -19.01 6.91 -15.36
C PHE A 96 -17.86 6.64 -14.38
N ILE A 97 -18.19 6.40 -13.11
CA ILE A 97 -17.26 5.98 -12.07
C ILE A 97 -17.52 4.53 -11.69
N CYS A 98 -16.45 3.74 -11.55
CA CYS A 98 -16.52 2.40 -10.97
C CYS A 98 -16.75 2.46 -9.46
N LYS A 99 -18.00 2.32 -9.05
CA LYS A 99 -18.40 2.33 -7.64
C LYS A 99 -18.35 0.90 -7.10
N LEU A 100 -18.08 0.77 -5.80
CA LEU A 100 -18.14 -0.52 -5.12
C LEU A 100 -19.60 -1.01 -5.15
N ALA A 101 -19.82 -2.20 -5.71
CA ALA A 101 -21.14 -2.77 -5.93
C ALA A 101 -21.78 -3.25 -4.61
N GLY A 102 -22.99 -3.83 -4.71
CA GLY A 102 -23.54 -4.60 -3.59
C GLY A 102 -22.63 -5.79 -3.20
N PRO A 103 -22.73 -6.29 -1.96
CA PRO A 103 -22.05 -7.52 -1.56
C PRO A 103 -22.32 -8.67 -2.55
N GLY A 104 -21.26 -9.25 -3.11
CA GLY A 104 -21.35 -10.29 -4.13
C GLY A 104 -21.71 -9.82 -5.54
N GLN A 105 -21.85 -8.52 -5.82
CA GLN A 105 -22.14 -8.01 -7.16
C GLN A 105 -20.91 -7.39 -7.85
N GLY A 106 -21.03 -7.02 -9.12
CA GLY A 106 -19.97 -6.34 -9.89
C GLY A 106 -18.78 -7.18 -10.36
N ASN A 107 -17.89 -6.53 -11.11
CA ASN A 107 -16.68 -7.13 -11.68
C ASN A 107 -15.45 -6.92 -10.76
N THR A 108 -14.28 -7.48 -11.12
CA THR A 108 -13.01 -6.99 -10.55
C THR A 108 -12.82 -5.51 -10.93
N LEU A 109 -12.16 -4.70 -10.08
CA LEU A 109 -11.94 -3.26 -10.30
C LEU A 109 -11.39 -2.98 -11.72
N GLN A 110 -10.29 -3.65 -12.07
CA GLN A 110 -9.63 -3.60 -13.40
C GLN A 110 -10.59 -3.89 -14.57
N LYS A 111 -11.62 -4.73 -14.38
CA LYS A 111 -12.61 -5.10 -15.40
C LYS A 111 -13.84 -4.18 -15.39
N CYS A 112 -14.14 -3.51 -14.28
CA CYS A 112 -15.06 -2.39 -14.29
C CYS A 112 -14.44 -1.19 -15.04
N GLU A 113 -13.22 -0.79 -14.66
CA GLU A 113 -12.53 0.38 -15.20
C GLU A 113 -12.33 0.28 -16.71
N ALA A 114 -11.99 -0.91 -17.21
CA ALA A 114 -11.87 -1.19 -18.65
C ALA A 114 -13.18 -1.03 -19.45
N ASN A 115 -14.35 -0.97 -18.80
CA ASN A 115 -15.67 -0.85 -19.42
C ASN A 115 -16.42 0.44 -19.04
N CYS A 116 -15.81 1.37 -18.28
CA CYS A 116 -16.48 2.53 -17.71
C CYS A 116 -15.80 3.85 -18.12
N THR A 117 -16.35 4.55 -19.12
CA THR A 117 -15.66 5.68 -19.80
C THR A 117 -16.53 6.91 -20.02
N ASN A 118 -16.08 8.09 -19.57
CA ASN A 118 -16.86 9.34 -19.60
C ASN A 118 -16.55 10.24 -20.83
N ASN A 119 -17.58 10.82 -21.45
CA ASN A 119 -17.47 11.80 -22.53
C ASN A 119 -17.17 13.25 -22.04
N GLY A 120 -16.06 13.43 -21.31
CA GLY A 120 -15.30 14.68 -21.21
C GLY A 120 -16.00 15.93 -20.62
N LYS A 121 -16.29 15.95 -19.31
CA LYS A 121 -16.79 17.14 -18.58
C LYS A 121 -16.02 17.39 -17.27
N VAL A 122 -15.99 18.65 -16.82
CA VAL A 122 -15.37 19.11 -15.56
C VAL A 122 -16.25 20.13 -14.83
N PHE A 123 -15.95 20.40 -13.55
CA PHE A 123 -16.80 21.16 -12.63
C PHE A 123 -16.02 22.15 -11.76
N LEU A 124 -16.65 23.27 -11.40
CA LEU A 124 -16.06 24.33 -10.56
C LEU A 124 -16.97 24.65 -9.36
N CYS A 125 -16.36 24.86 -8.19
CA CYS A 125 -17.08 25.21 -6.95
C CYS A 125 -17.54 26.67 -7.00
N ASN A 126 -18.84 26.91 -6.80
CA ASN A 126 -19.37 28.25 -6.59
C ASN A 126 -19.31 28.59 -5.09
N HIS A 127 -18.29 29.34 -4.68
CA HIS A 127 -18.07 29.74 -3.28
C HIS A 127 -19.16 30.64 -2.68
N THR A 128 -20.16 31.10 -3.45
CA THR A 128 -21.32 31.86 -2.94
C THR A 128 -22.54 30.97 -2.67
N SER A 129 -22.72 29.88 -3.41
CA SER A 129 -23.80 28.90 -3.18
C SER A 129 -23.35 27.61 -2.50
N LEU A 130 -22.03 27.40 -2.37
CA LEU A 130 -21.38 26.16 -1.92
C LEU A 130 -21.81 24.93 -2.74
N THR A 131 -22.01 25.11 -4.04
CA THR A 131 -22.42 24.04 -4.97
C THR A 131 -21.52 23.98 -6.21
N CYS A 132 -21.37 22.79 -6.77
CA CYS A 132 -20.55 22.54 -7.95
C CYS A 132 -21.37 22.66 -9.25
N HIS A 133 -20.80 23.29 -10.26
CA HIS A 133 -21.44 23.48 -11.57
C HIS A 133 -20.48 23.14 -12.71
N SER A 134 -20.99 22.60 -13.82
CA SER A 134 -20.17 22.15 -14.94
C SER A 134 -19.61 23.33 -15.74
N VAL A 135 -18.32 23.27 -16.07
CA VAL A 135 -17.60 24.30 -16.84
C VAL A 135 -16.82 23.65 -18.00
N PRO A 136 -16.36 24.42 -19.01
CA PRO A 136 -15.58 23.85 -20.10
C PRO A 136 -14.26 23.22 -19.63
N PRO A 137 -13.81 22.10 -20.24
CA PRO A 137 -12.47 21.56 -20.01
C PRO A 137 -11.37 22.63 -20.18
N GLY A 138 -10.39 22.62 -19.27
CA GLY A 138 -9.33 23.64 -19.22
C GLY A 138 -9.67 24.91 -18.41
N THR A 139 -10.87 25.02 -17.82
CA THR A 139 -11.18 26.10 -16.87
C THR A 139 -10.28 26.02 -15.62
N PRO A 140 -9.47 27.04 -15.29
CA PRO A 140 -8.59 26.98 -14.12
C PRO A 140 -9.35 26.76 -12.81
N GLY A 141 -8.83 25.87 -11.96
CA GLY A 141 -9.50 25.48 -10.71
C GLY A 141 -10.67 24.51 -10.86
N SER A 142 -11.04 24.11 -12.09
CA SER A 142 -12.04 23.06 -12.30
C SER A 142 -11.45 21.66 -12.11
N ALA A 143 -12.28 20.72 -11.65
CA ALA A 143 -11.91 19.35 -11.33
C ALA A 143 -13.06 18.36 -11.67
N SER A 144 -12.94 17.09 -11.28
CA SER A 144 -14.07 16.16 -11.26
C SER A 144 -15.11 16.60 -10.21
N TYR A 145 -16.36 16.15 -10.34
CA TYR A 145 -17.45 16.55 -9.43
C TYR A 145 -17.11 16.23 -7.96
N ALA A 146 -16.57 15.03 -7.69
CA ALA A 146 -16.20 14.60 -6.34
C ALA A 146 -15.09 15.47 -5.71
N VAL A 147 -14.07 15.87 -6.49
CA VAL A 147 -13.01 16.78 -6.02
C VAL A 147 -13.55 18.19 -5.81
N CYS A 148 -14.49 18.62 -6.67
CA CYS A 148 -15.16 19.90 -6.53
C CYS A 148 -15.96 19.99 -5.22
N GLU A 149 -16.79 18.99 -4.89
CA GLU A 149 -17.58 19.02 -3.65
C GLU A 149 -16.71 18.97 -2.39
N ALA A 150 -15.69 18.09 -2.37
CA ALA A 150 -14.73 18.03 -1.26
C ALA A 150 -14.01 19.37 -1.02
N SER A 151 -13.78 20.15 -2.10
CA SER A 151 -13.14 21.47 -2.03
C SER A 151 -14.09 22.60 -1.65
N CYS A 152 -15.42 22.41 -1.75
CA CYS A 152 -16.42 23.46 -1.57
C CYS A 152 -16.86 23.64 -0.10
N ALA A 153 -16.31 22.86 0.84
CA ALA A 153 -16.85 22.70 2.19
C ALA A 153 -16.14 23.48 3.33
N HIS A 154 -14.92 24.02 3.16
CA HIS A 154 -14.13 24.58 4.28
C HIS A 154 -13.31 25.86 3.98
N PRO A 155 -13.59 26.97 4.68
CA PRO A 155 -12.69 28.13 4.80
C PRO A 155 -12.38 28.54 6.26
N SER A 156 -11.22 29.19 6.52
CA SER A 156 -10.85 29.85 7.81
C SER A 156 -9.64 30.80 7.61
N PRO A 157 -9.56 31.96 8.33
CA PRO A 157 -8.71 32.04 9.53
C PRO A 157 -9.16 33.03 10.66
N HIS A 158 -8.42 33.05 11.78
CA HIS A 158 -8.55 33.93 13.00
C HIS A 158 -7.61 35.18 12.93
N PRO A 159 -7.55 36.19 13.87
CA PRO A 159 -7.78 36.12 15.35
C PRO A 159 -8.25 37.36 16.22
N ALA A 160 -8.85 37.07 17.39
CA ALA A 160 -8.70 37.76 18.73
C ALA A 160 -9.37 39.17 19.06
N PRO A 161 -9.29 39.75 20.30
CA PRO A 161 -10.45 40.15 21.16
C PRO A 161 -10.31 41.61 21.77
N PRO A 162 -10.61 42.01 23.05
CA PRO A 162 -11.49 41.56 24.16
C PRO A 162 -12.32 42.70 24.89
N THR A 163 -13.11 42.39 25.95
CA THR A 163 -13.38 43.28 27.14
C THR A 163 -14.06 42.53 28.33
N SER A 164 -14.01 43.06 29.58
CA SER A 164 -14.43 42.43 30.88
C SER A 164 -14.94 43.51 31.89
N PRO A 165 -15.38 43.31 33.19
CA PRO A 165 -15.09 42.29 34.23
C PRO A 165 -16.38 41.55 34.73
N LYS A 166 -16.83 41.27 36.00
CA LYS A 166 -16.54 41.56 37.46
C LYS A 166 -17.54 40.69 38.34
N PRO A 167 -17.45 40.46 39.68
CA PRO A 167 -16.34 40.35 40.68
C PRO A 167 -16.21 38.93 41.32
N SER A 168 -15.04 38.27 41.37
CA SER A 168 -13.99 38.31 42.42
C SER A 168 -14.35 37.82 43.85
N GLN A 169 -13.93 36.60 44.20
CA GLN A 169 -13.54 36.15 45.56
C GLN A 169 -12.05 35.73 45.54
N LYS A 170 -11.39 35.65 46.72
CA LYS A 170 -10.00 35.19 46.87
C LYS A 170 -9.94 33.66 47.01
N LEU A 171 -8.90 33.04 46.46
CA LEU A 171 -8.67 31.58 46.43
C LEU A 171 -7.21 31.27 46.79
N PHE A 172 -6.92 30.04 47.24
CA PHE A 172 -5.64 29.63 47.80
C PHE A 172 -5.17 28.27 47.24
N ALA A 173 -3.86 28.04 47.16
CA ALA A 173 -3.27 26.77 46.74
C ALA A 173 -2.15 26.34 47.70
N CYS A 174 -1.96 25.03 47.88
CA CYS A 174 -0.86 24.48 48.68
C CYS A 174 0.46 24.68 47.93
N ASN A 175 1.47 25.24 48.60
CA ASN A 175 2.83 25.27 48.08
C ASN A 175 3.50 23.93 48.41
N ASP A 176 3.62 23.07 47.39
CA ASP A 176 4.15 21.70 47.50
C ASP A 176 5.59 21.62 48.05
N THR A 177 6.34 22.73 48.04
CA THR A 177 7.72 22.79 48.55
C THR A 177 7.76 23.10 50.06
N THR A 178 6.86 23.95 50.56
CA THR A 178 6.83 24.35 51.98
C THR A 178 5.86 23.52 52.80
N GLY A 179 4.71 23.14 52.22
CA GLY A 179 3.55 22.61 52.93
C GLY A 179 2.69 23.71 53.58
N THR A 180 2.51 24.85 52.89
CA THR A 180 1.69 25.98 53.36
C THR A 180 0.80 26.53 52.25
N CYS A 181 -0.39 27.03 52.60
CA CYS A 181 -1.32 27.62 51.62
C CYS A 181 -1.01 29.08 51.31
N GLU A 182 -0.97 29.42 50.02
CA GLU A 182 -0.67 30.77 49.50
C GLU A 182 -1.80 31.26 48.57
N GLU A 183 -1.96 32.57 48.43
CA GLU A 183 -3.06 33.15 47.64
C GLU A 183 -2.84 32.95 46.13
N ALA A 184 -3.80 32.34 45.46
CA ALA A 184 -3.67 31.82 44.10
C ALA A 184 -4.19 32.79 43.01
N PRO A 185 -3.70 32.68 41.76
CA PRO A 185 -4.18 33.49 40.64
C PRO A 185 -5.69 33.29 40.37
N ALA A 186 -6.38 34.38 40.01
CA ALA A 186 -7.83 34.38 39.83
C ALA A 186 -8.33 33.26 38.89
N GLY A 187 -9.21 32.40 39.41
CA GLY A 187 -9.71 31.22 38.71
C GLY A 187 -8.96 29.91 38.98
N LYS A 188 -7.97 29.91 39.88
CA LYS A 188 -7.32 28.71 40.43
C LYS A 188 -7.22 28.78 41.95
N GLY A 189 -7.10 27.61 42.59
CA GLY A 189 -7.11 27.47 44.05
C GLY A 189 -8.53 27.35 44.62
N GLU A 190 -8.60 27.16 45.94
CA GLU A 190 -9.81 26.84 46.69
C GLU A 190 -10.01 27.79 47.89
N ALA A 191 -11.04 27.54 48.72
CA ALA A 191 -11.17 28.25 49.99
C ALA A 191 -10.04 27.86 50.96
N GLN A 192 -9.48 28.84 51.68
CA GLN A 192 -8.32 28.67 52.55
C GLN A 192 -8.44 27.46 53.51
N SER A 193 -9.62 27.28 54.12
CA SER A 193 -9.91 26.20 55.07
C SER A 193 -9.92 24.79 54.46
N VAL A 194 -10.02 24.66 53.13
CA VAL A 194 -9.92 23.36 52.42
C VAL A 194 -8.45 23.06 52.13
N CYS A 195 -7.73 24.03 51.58
CA CYS A 195 -6.28 23.94 51.37
C CYS A 195 -5.54 23.58 52.67
N GLU A 196 -5.86 24.24 53.80
CA GLU A 196 -5.25 23.98 55.10
C GLU A 196 -5.56 22.58 55.67
N ALA A 197 -6.61 21.90 55.18
CA ALA A 197 -6.96 20.54 55.59
C ALA A 197 -6.14 19.47 54.84
N GLU A 198 -5.87 19.69 53.55
CA GLU A 198 -5.20 18.72 52.68
C GLU A 198 -3.67 18.86 52.62
N CYS A 199 -3.13 20.07 52.86
CA CYS A 199 -1.71 20.40 52.77
C CYS A 199 -0.88 19.83 53.95
N LYS A 200 -0.77 18.49 54.08
CA LYS A 200 -0.04 17.77 55.14
C LYS A 200 1.11 16.90 54.60
N LYS A 201 2.23 16.88 55.33
CA LYS A 201 3.44 16.12 54.99
C LYS A 201 3.40 14.65 55.44
N VAL A 202 3.94 13.79 54.58
CA VAL A 202 4.47 12.45 54.89
C VAL A 202 5.80 12.30 54.11
N ASP A 203 6.80 11.65 54.70
CA ASP A 203 8.11 11.44 54.06
C ASP A 203 8.05 10.42 52.90
N PRO A 204 8.85 10.60 51.84
CA PRO A 204 8.72 9.81 50.61
C PRO A 204 9.43 8.45 50.67
N THR A 205 8.71 7.38 50.31
CA THR A 205 9.25 6.10 49.85
C THR A 205 9.21 6.01 48.32
N ASP A 206 10.20 5.35 47.72
CA ASP A 206 10.39 5.24 46.27
C ASP A 206 9.54 4.10 45.66
N GLU A 207 8.21 4.20 45.78
CA GLU A 207 7.24 3.18 45.37
C GLU A 207 6.76 3.33 43.90
N TYR A 208 6.52 2.18 43.26
CA TYR A 208 6.06 2.09 41.86
C TYR A 208 4.74 1.32 41.77
N HIS A 209 3.95 1.61 40.73
CA HIS A 209 2.66 0.98 40.48
C HIS A 209 2.44 0.75 38.98
N CYS A 210 1.74 -0.34 38.63
CA CYS A 210 1.39 -0.65 37.25
C CYS A 210 0.18 0.18 36.79
N GLU A 211 0.40 1.19 35.94
CA GLU A 211 -0.70 1.99 35.40
C GLU A 211 -1.58 1.13 34.50
N ALA A 212 -2.84 0.94 34.91
CA ALA A 212 -3.74 -0.04 34.30
C ALA A 212 -4.03 0.20 32.81
N ALA A 213 -3.93 1.46 32.34
CA ALA A 213 -4.18 1.86 30.95
C ALA A 213 -2.93 1.71 30.06
N THR A 214 -1.77 2.21 30.48
CA THR A 214 -0.54 2.20 29.67
C THR A 214 0.23 0.89 29.76
N LYS A 215 0.05 0.12 30.86
CA LYS A 215 0.87 -1.03 31.25
C LYS A 215 2.35 -0.65 31.45
N MET A 216 2.58 0.51 32.06
CA MET A 216 3.90 0.98 32.46
C MET A 216 3.97 1.17 33.97
N CYS A 217 5.16 0.95 34.54
CA CYS A 217 5.44 1.23 35.94
C CYS A 217 5.65 2.73 36.17
N VAL A 218 4.61 3.39 36.67
CA VAL A 218 4.68 4.79 37.11
C VAL A 218 5.21 4.84 38.54
N LYS A 219 6.12 5.78 38.81
CA LYS A 219 6.56 6.08 40.18
C LYS A 219 5.46 6.91 40.86
N ILE A 220 4.95 6.46 41.99
CA ILE A 220 3.91 7.18 42.74
C ILE A 220 4.49 7.67 44.06
N ALA A 221 4.42 8.98 44.30
CA ALA A 221 4.69 9.54 45.61
C ALA A 221 3.43 9.39 46.49
N ASN A 222 3.61 8.87 47.70
CA ASN A 222 2.65 8.96 48.82
C ASN A 222 1.26 8.32 48.59
N LEU A 223 1.20 7.09 48.07
CA LEU A 223 0.00 6.22 48.14
C LEU A 223 0.38 4.83 48.69
N PRO A 224 -0.34 4.28 49.68
CA PRO A 224 0.04 3.01 50.30
C PRO A 224 -0.30 1.82 49.41
N GLY A 225 0.72 1.04 49.04
CA GLY A 225 0.56 -0.22 48.29
C GLY A 225 1.27 -0.26 46.94
N GLY A 226 2.31 0.56 46.74
CA GLY A 226 3.24 0.36 45.64
C GLY A 226 4.27 -0.73 45.97
N GLU A 227 5.13 -1.01 45.00
CA GLU A 227 6.16 -2.05 45.09
C GLU A 227 7.51 -1.57 44.54
N SER A 228 8.54 -2.41 44.65
CA SER A 228 9.85 -2.08 44.08
C SER A 228 9.80 -2.06 42.56
N LYS A 229 10.66 -1.26 41.94
CA LYS A 229 10.71 -1.10 40.48
C LYS A 229 10.83 -2.43 39.75
N GLU A 230 11.74 -3.31 40.19
CA GLU A 230 11.93 -4.64 39.57
C GLU A 230 10.71 -5.56 39.71
N LYS A 231 9.93 -5.43 40.80
CA LYS A 231 8.72 -6.26 41.00
C LYS A 231 7.58 -5.75 40.12
N CYS A 232 7.38 -4.44 40.05
CA CYS A 232 6.46 -3.83 39.09
C CYS A 232 6.86 -4.18 37.65
N GLU A 233 8.13 -4.08 37.26
CA GLU A 233 8.59 -4.40 35.89
C GLU A 233 8.47 -5.91 35.55
N ALA A 234 8.29 -6.78 36.56
CA ALA A 234 7.98 -8.20 36.38
C ALA A 234 6.46 -8.48 36.28
N GLU A 235 5.63 -7.84 37.11
CA GLU A 235 4.18 -8.08 37.16
C GLU A 235 3.38 -7.22 36.16
N CYS A 236 3.86 -6.01 35.85
CA CYS A 236 3.27 -5.07 34.89
C CYS A 236 3.67 -5.33 33.43
N ASN A 237 4.19 -6.52 33.10
CA ASN A 237 4.83 -6.79 31.81
C ASN A 237 3.84 -7.48 30.84
N PRO A 238 3.06 -6.73 30.02
CA PRO A 238 2.17 -7.35 29.06
C PRO A 238 2.98 -8.14 28.05
N THR A 239 2.65 -9.42 27.86
CA THR A 239 3.18 -10.14 26.70
C THR A 239 2.66 -9.43 25.44
N PRO A 240 3.53 -9.02 24.50
CA PRO A 240 3.06 -8.44 23.24
C PRO A 240 2.08 -9.38 22.55
N ALA A 241 0.95 -8.84 22.10
CA ALA A 241 0.04 -9.57 21.24
C ALA A 241 0.79 -9.97 19.95
N PRO A 242 0.60 -11.19 19.42
CA PRO A 242 1.23 -11.61 18.18
C PRO A 242 0.89 -10.67 17.01
N GLY A 243 1.82 -10.52 16.07
CA GLY A 243 1.64 -9.73 14.86
C GLY A 243 1.98 -8.24 15.01
N PRO A 244 2.32 -7.55 13.92
CA PRO A 244 2.50 -6.11 13.89
C PRO A 244 1.15 -5.37 13.95
N PRO A 245 1.14 -4.04 14.14
CA PRO A 245 -0.02 -3.24 13.76
C PRO A 245 -0.26 -3.36 12.24
N PRO A 246 -1.52 -3.46 11.73
CA PRO A 246 -1.78 -3.73 10.31
C PRO A 246 -1.15 -2.73 9.34
N GLN A 247 -1.06 -1.45 9.72
CA GLN A 247 -0.42 -0.40 8.92
C GLN A 247 1.11 -0.56 8.77
N MET A 248 1.74 -1.42 9.59
CA MET A 248 3.17 -1.74 9.53
C MET A 248 3.45 -3.04 8.75
N VAL A 249 2.43 -3.75 8.27
CA VAL A 249 2.57 -4.85 7.30
C VAL A 249 2.88 -4.26 5.93
N GLY A 250 3.96 -4.72 5.28
CA GLY A 250 4.38 -4.17 4.00
C GLY A 250 5.82 -4.50 3.63
N PHE A 251 6.20 -4.13 2.40
CA PHE A 251 7.60 -4.17 1.97
C PHE A 251 8.15 -2.75 1.87
N PHE A 252 9.07 -2.44 2.77
CA PHE A 252 9.72 -1.15 2.86
C PHE A 252 11.16 -1.20 2.33
N ARG A 253 11.55 -0.17 1.58
CA ARG A 253 12.96 0.14 1.31
C ARG A 253 13.26 1.58 1.69
N GLY A 254 14.45 1.84 2.23
CA GLY A 254 14.83 3.21 2.56
C GLY A 254 16.30 3.40 2.94
N ILE A 255 16.57 4.50 3.64
CA ILE A 255 17.89 4.89 4.13
C ILE A 255 17.84 5.18 5.64
N GLN A 256 18.98 5.05 6.30
CA GLN A 256 19.15 5.46 7.70
C GLN A 256 19.44 6.97 7.75
N ILE A 257 18.71 7.72 8.59
CA ILE A 257 18.70 9.20 8.56
C ILE A 257 19.23 9.91 9.82
N GLN A 258 19.46 9.19 10.91
CA GLN A 258 19.92 9.78 12.18
C GLN A 258 21.32 10.42 12.13
N ASN A 259 21.70 11.12 13.20
CA ASN A 259 23.08 11.55 13.41
C ASN A 259 24.07 10.37 13.36
N ASN A 260 25.08 10.46 12.48
CA ASN A 260 26.03 9.39 12.17
C ASN A 260 25.37 8.08 11.69
N TYR A 261 24.36 8.20 10.82
CA TYR A 261 23.83 7.11 10.00
C TYR A 261 24.93 6.24 9.37
N ALA A 262 24.64 4.94 9.16
CA ALA A 262 25.39 4.12 8.23
C ALA A 262 24.84 4.31 6.80
N THR A 263 25.73 4.20 5.81
CA THR A 263 25.36 4.15 4.40
C THR A 263 24.87 2.76 3.99
N GLY A 264 24.20 2.70 2.84
CA GLY A 264 23.49 1.55 2.30
C GLY A 264 21.98 1.75 2.28
N SER A 265 21.33 1.08 1.34
CA SER A 265 19.87 0.94 1.31
C SER A 265 19.45 -0.18 2.26
N PHE A 266 18.38 0.02 3.02
CA PHE A 266 17.82 -0.94 3.94
C PHE A 266 16.51 -1.52 3.36
N ASP A 267 16.45 -2.83 3.21
CA ASP A 267 15.24 -3.59 2.89
C ASP A 267 14.60 -4.10 4.20
N LEU A 268 13.30 -3.90 4.38
CA LEU A 268 12.53 -4.31 5.56
C LEU A 268 11.17 -4.89 5.13
N ASP A 269 11.00 -6.19 5.33
CA ASP A 269 9.82 -6.98 4.99
C ASP A 269 9.10 -7.37 6.29
N ILE A 270 7.85 -6.92 6.47
CA ILE A 270 7.05 -7.15 7.68
C ILE A 270 5.73 -7.83 7.29
N ASN A 271 5.46 -8.99 7.89
CA ASN A 271 4.17 -9.67 7.87
C ASN A 271 3.78 -10.15 9.28
N GLU A 272 2.60 -10.76 9.41
CA GLU A 272 2.00 -11.23 10.68
C GLU A 272 2.90 -12.11 11.57
N THR A 273 3.89 -12.81 10.99
CA THR A 273 4.70 -13.80 11.72
C THR A 273 6.21 -13.55 11.67
N LEU A 274 6.67 -12.72 10.73
CA LEU A 274 8.08 -12.54 10.43
C LEU A 274 8.38 -11.10 10.02
N VAL A 275 9.39 -10.53 10.67
CA VAL A 275 10.14 -9.37 10.17
C VAL A 275 11.45 -9.88 9.59
N THR A 276 11.81 -9.47 8.38
CA THR A 276 13.13 -9.69 7.77
C THR A 276 13.77 -8.35 7.41
N PHE A 277 14.99 -8.13 7.87
CA PHE A 277 15.77 -6.91 7.61
C PHE A 277 17.05 -7.27 6.86
N ALA A 278 17.44 -6.42 5.90
CA ALA A 278 18.72 -6.49 5.22
C ALA A 278 19.32 -5.10 4.96
N GLN A 279 20.53 -4.85 5.47
CA GLN A 279 21.35 -3.71 5.03
C GLN A 279 22.12 -4.11 3.77
N VAL A 280 21.93 -3.36 2.68
CA VAL A 280 22.60 -3.57 1.39
C VAL A 280 23.51 -2.38 1.09
N VAL A 281 24.80 -2.63 0.95
CA VAL A 281 25.83 -1.63 0.63
C VAL A 281 26.45 -1.99 -0.72
N ALA A 282 26.43 -1.06 -1.68
CA ALA A 282 26.92 -1.28 -3.04
C ALA A 282 26.43 -2.60 -3.68
N GLY A 283 25.12 -2.88 -3.58
CA GLY A 283 24.50 -4.11 -4.09
C GLY A 283 24.72 -5.38 -3.28
N LYS A 284 25.52 -5.35 -2.19
CA LYS A 284 25.87 -6.53 -1.38
C LYS A 284 25.20 -6.48 -0.01
N VAL A 285 24.59 -7.59 0.41
CA VAL A 285 24.05 -7.74 1.78
C VAL A 285 25.22 -7.71 2.75
N LYS A 286 25.27 -6.68 3.62
CA LYS A 286 26.30 -6.50 4.65
C LYS A 286 25.82 -6.96 6.03
N GLN A 287 24.51 -6.95 6.27
CA GLN A 287 23.90 -7.43 7.49
C GLN A 287 22.47 -7.90 7.20
N THR A 288 22.03 -8.97 7.85
CA THR A 288 20.64 -9.40 7.87
C THR A 288 20.28 -9.94 9.26
N TRP A 289 19.02 -9.80 9.63
CA TRP A 289 18.42 -10.45 10.78
C TRP A 289 16.93 -10.68 10.54
N THR A 290 16.34 -11.58 11.32
CA THR A 290 14.91 -11.84 11.37
C THR A 290 14.39 -11.73 12.79
N GLY A 291 13.10 -11.48 12.94
CA GLY A 291 12.41 -11.59 14.23
C GLY A 291 10.92 -11.88 14.07
N VAL A 292 10.25 -12.19 15.17
CA VAL A 292 8.78 -12.31 15.23
C VAL A 292 8.22 -10.96 15.69
N PRO A 293 7.28 -10.35 14.96
CA PRO A 293 6.62 -9.12 15.39
C PRO A 293 5.56 -9.39 16.46
N GLY A 294 5.36 -8.37 17.30
CA GLY A 294 4.26 -8.26 18.25
C GLY A 294 3.95 -6.79 18.53
N HIS A 295 2.78 -6.51 19.09
CA HIS A 295 2.37 -5.16 19.47
C HIS A 295 1.81 -5.14 20.89
N PHE A 296 1.79 -3.98 21.55
CA PHE A 296 1.13 -3.85 22.85
C PHE A 296 -0.35 -3.51 22.65
N PRO A 297 -1.31 -4.20 23.30
CA PRO A 297 -2.75 -3.93 23.13
C PRO A 297 -3.22 -2.53 23.55
N SER A 298 -2.37 -1.77 24.26
CA SER A 298 -2.55 -0.38 24.67
C SER A 298 -1.69 0.63 23.87
N GLY A 299 -0.87 0.16 22.94
CA GLY A 299 -0.01 1.01 22.11
C GLY A 299 -0.78 1.69 20.96
N SER A 300 -0.28 2.82 20.47
CA SER A 300 -0.73 3.36 19.19
C SER A 300 -0.38 2.40 18.05
N THR A 301 -1.11 2.47 16.92
CA THR A 301 -0.87 1.63 15.73
C THR A 301 0.48 1.88 15.04
N GLU A 302 1.28 2.77 15.62
CA GLU A 302 2.63 3.17 15.27
C GLU A 302 3.70 2.29 15.95
N GLN A 303 3.35 1.51 16.98
CA GLN A 303 4.30 0.83 17.85
C GLN A 303 4.46 -0.66 17.53
N LEU A 304 5.70 -1.09 17.32
CA LEU A 304 6.08 -2.46 16.99
C LEU A 304 7.16 -2.98 17.95
N THR A 305 6.98 -4.21 18.42
CA THR A 305 8.01 -4.99 19.13
C THR A 305 8.49 -6.12 18.22
N ILE A 306 9.79 -6.35 18.15
CA ILE A 306 10.39 -7.41 17.31
C ILE A 306 11.26 -8.30 18.17
N ARG A 307 10.87 -9.56 18.37
CA ARG A 307 11.72 -10.57 19.04
C ARG A 307 12.68 -11.18 18.02
N LEU A 308 13.97 -10.87 18.12
CA LEU A 308 14.98 -11.35 17.17
C LEU A 308 15.13 -12.87 17.22
N THR A 309 15.07 -13.52 16.05
CA THR A 309 15.22 -14.96 15.86
C THR A 309 16.53 -15.33 15.15
N SER A 310 17.19 -14.38 14.49
CA SER A 310 18.51 -14.55 13.89
C SER A 310 19.35 -13.26 13.96
N GLY A 311 20.61 -13.34 13.52
CA GLY A 311 21.58 -12.25 13.65
C GLY A 311 22.36 -12.30 14.98
N PRO A 312 23.25 -11.32 15.23
CA PRO A 312 24.13 -11.30 16.42
C PRO A 312 23.38 -11.11 17.74
N ASP A 313 22.14 -10.61 17.68
CA ASP A 313 21.30 -10.24 18.81
C ASP A 313 20.07 -11.16 18.97
N ALA A 314 20.10 -12.35 18.36
CA ALA A 314 19.04 -13.35 18.48
C ALA A 314 18.67 -13.64 19.95
N GLY A 315 17.37 -13.71 20.24
CA GLY A 315 16.80 -13.84 21.57
C GLY A 315 16.49 -12.51 22.28
N LYS A 316 17.04 -11.38 21.80
CA LYS A 316 16.72 -10.03 22.30
C LYS A 316 15.49 -9.43 21.59
N TYR A 317 15.01 -8.31 22.11
CA TYR A 317 13.90 -7.54 21.53
C TYR A 317 14.37 -6.21 20.94
N LEU A 318 13.75 -5.75 19.86
CA LEU A 318 13.81 -4.37 19.38
C LEU A 318 12.43 -3.74 19.58
N ASN A 319 12.40 -2.47 19.98
CA ASN A 319 11.17 -1.69 20.15
C ASN A 319 11.19 -0.54 19.15
N ALA A 320 10.12 -0.36 18.38
CA ALA A 320 10.08 0.57 17.26
C ALA A 320 8.79 1.39 17.20
N LEU A 321 8.91 2.61 16.68
CA LEU A 321 7.86 3.60 16.51
C LEU A 321 7.89 4.11 15.05
N ALA A 322 6.77 4.06 14.36
CA ALA A 322 6.63 4.53 12.98
C ALA A 322 5.68 5.73 12.86
N VAL A 323 6.07 6.73 12.07
CA VAL A 323 5.17 7.81 11.62
C VAL A 323 4.95 7.65 10.13
N PHE A 324 3.70 7.61 9.68
CA PHE A 324 3.36 7.45 8.25
C PHE A 324 3.34 8.80 7.55
N GLY A 325 3.93 8.84 6.36
CA GLY A 325 4.25 10.06 5.61
C GLY A 325 3.24 10.42 4.54
N THR A 326 3.40 11.63 3.99
CA THR A 326 2.69 12.10 2.80
C THR A 326 3.11 11.24 1.61
N PRO A 327 2.19 10.54 0.90
CA PRO A 327 2.57 9.72 -0.26
C PRO A 327 3.14 10.56 -1.40
N GLY A 328 4.17 10.03 -2.08
CA GLY A 328 4.65 10.51 -3.38
C GLY A 328 3.86 9.89 -4.54
N PRO A 329 4.28 10.13 -5.80
CA PRO A 329 3.63 9.57 -6.99
C PRO A 329 3.59 8.03 -7.01
N GLU A 330 4.71 7.37 -6.72
CA GLU A 330 4.86 5.91 -6.85
C GLU A 330 4.91 5.17 -5.50
N THR A 331 5.15 5.90 -4.39
CA THR A 331 5.47 5.34 -3.08
C THR A 331 4.77 6.05 -1.92
N LYS A 332 4.26 5.27 -0.95
CA LYS A 332 4.01 5.75 0.41
C LYS A 332 5.34 5.92 1.12
N HIS A 333 5.38 6.77 2.14
CA HIS A 333 6.56 6.97 2.97
C HIS A 333 6.25 6.69 4.45
N ALA A 334 7.27 6.34 5.23
CA ALA A 334 7.16 6.18 6.68
C ALA A 334 8.52 6.42 7.35
N THR A 335 8.53 7.04 8.54
CA THR A 335 9.74 7.21 9.35
C THR A 335 9.73 6.22 10.50
N LEU A 336 10.67 5.28 10.53
CA LEU A 336 10.77 4.24 11.57
C LEU A 336 11.95 4.54 12.51
N ALA A 337 11.66 4.83 13.78
CA ALA A 337 12.64 4.79 14.86
C ALA A 337 12.64 3.39 15.51
N MET A 338 13.80 2.81 15.76
CA MET A 338 13.97 1.44 16.29
C MET A 338 15.10 1.40 17.32
N SER A 339 14.83 0.88 18.51
CA SER A 339 15.76 0.88 19.64
C SER A 339 16.95 -0.06 19.44
N ALA A 340 17.99 0.10 20.28
CA ALA A 340 19.03 -0.90 20.44
C ALA A 340 18.43 -2.21 21.02
N PRO A 341 19.09 -3.38 20.88
CA PRO A 341 18.63 -4.64 21.46
C PRO A 341 18.39 -4.57 22.98
N ASN A 342 17.17 -4.90 23.41
CA ASN A 342 16.59 -4.72 24.75
C ASN A 342 16.53 -3.25 25.24
N GLY A 343 16.69 -2.27 24.35
CA GLY A 343 16.52 -0.85 24.64
C GLY A 343 15.04 -0.42 24.65
N PRO A 344 14.69 0.64 25.40
CA PRO A 344 13.31 1.09 25.59
C PRO A 344 12.64 1.54 24.29
N MET A 345 11.31 1.53 24.27
CA MET A 345 10.51 2.09 23.19
C MET A 345 10.89 3.56 22.91
N PRO A 346 11.18 3.96 21.66
CA PRO A 346 11.42 5.36 21.30
C PRO A 346 10.21 6.24 21.68
N LYS A 347 10.46 7.36 22.39
CA LYS A 347 9.39 8.26 22.86
C LYS A 347 8.81 9.14 21.75
N SER A 348 9.61 9.41 20.72
CA SER A 348 9.23 10.13 19.49
C SER A 348 10.35 9.98 18.46
N ILE A 349 10.06 10.15 17.18
CA ILE A 349 11.09 10.13 16.13
C ILE A 349 12.15 11.22 16.38
N SER A 350 11.73 12.44 16.72
CA SER A 350 12.64 13.58 16.99
C SER A 350 13.58 13.33 18.18
N SER A 351 13.14 12.59 19.20
CA SER A 351 14.02 12.17 20.31
C SER A 351 14.99 11.07 19.90
N ALA A 352 14.54 10.09 19.08
CA ALA A 352 15.40 9.05 18.52
C ALA A 352 16.57 9.60 17.67
N MET A 353 16.35 10.71 16.97
CA MET A 353 17.38 11.39 16.16
C MET A 353 18.50 12.03 16.99
N THR A 354 18.24 12.37 18.26
CA THR A 354 19.19 13.06 19.16
C THR A 354 19.70 12.17 20.31
N SER A 355 19.00 11.08 20.63
CA SER A 355 19.32 10.22 21.77
C SER A 355 20.61 9.41 21.55
N GLY A 356 21.66 9.74 22.30
CA GLY A 356 22.83 8.88 22.46
C GLY A 356 22.46 7.59 23.20
N GLY A 357 22.02 6.57 22.46
CA GLY A 357 21.53 5.30 23.04
C GLY A 357 21.43 4.13 22.07
N GLY A 358 22.06 4.20 20.90
CA GLY A 358 22.04 3.12 19.89
C GLY A 358 20.70 2.94 19.14
N VAL A 359 19.77 3.88 19.30
CA VAL A 359 18.54 3.94 18.50
C VAL A 359 18.88 4.22 17.04
N ALA A 360 18.18 3.59 16.10
CA ALA A 360 18.30 3.84 14.68
C ALA A 360 17.02 4.45 14.10
N VAL A 361 17.13 5.39 13.16
CA VAL A 361 15.99 6.03 12.51
C VAL A 361 16.15 5.92 10.99
N TYR A 362 15.08 5.50 10.32
CA TYR A 362 15.05 5.23 8.88
C TYR A 362 13.93 6.04 8.22
N ALA A 363 14.24 6.69 7.11
CA ALA A 363 13.24 7.11 6.14
C ALA A 363 12.97 5.92 5.22
N LEU A 364 11.72 5.46 5.17
CA LEU A 364 11.29 4.28 4.43
C LEU A 364 10.25 4.65 3.37
N SER A 365 10.21 3.84 2.31
CA SER A 365 9.22 3.92 1.24
C SER A 365 8.61 2.55 0.98
N GLU A 366 7.30 2.51 0.70
CA GLU A 366 6.56 1.32 0.22
C GLU A 366 5.97 1.64 -1.15
N CYS A 367 5.97 0.67 -2.06
CA CYS A 367 5.37 0.79 -3.39
C CYS A 367 3.84 0.85 -3.35
N GLN A 368 3.23 1.78 -4.12
CA GLN A 368 1.77 1.94 -4.18
C GLN A 368 1.10 1.15 -5.31
N ASP A 369 1.79 0.95 -6.43
CA ASP A 369 1.21 0.46 -7.68
C ASP A 369 1.80 -0.91 -8.10
N LYS A 370 1.66 -1.29 -9.40
CA LYS A 370 2.23 -2.53 -9.96
C LYS A 370 3.62 -2.34 -10.59
N ALA A 371 3.99 -1.14 -11.02
CA ALA A 371 5.30 -0.83 -11.61
C ALA A 371 6.37 -0.68 -10.50
N CYS A 372 6.02 -0.06 -9.38
CA CYS A 372 6.82 -0.07 -8.17
C CYS A 372 6.84 -1.48 -7.55
N LYS A 373 8.03 -2.10 -7.41
CA LYS A 373 8.17 -3.42 -6.77
C LYS A 373 9.50 -3.64 -6.06
N PHE A 374 9.50 -3.43 -4.74
CA PHE A 374 10.58 -3.91 -3.87
C PHE A 374 10.47 -5.43 -3.60
N THR A 375 11.59 -6.03 -3.20
CA THR A 375 11.78 -7.48 -2.97
C THR A 375 12.98 -7.69 -2.06
N LEU A 376 13.08 -8.79 -1.29
CA LEU A 376 14.33 -9.12 -0.57
C LEU A 376 15.48 -9.46 -1.54
N PRO A 377 16.75 -9.19 -1.17
CA PRO A 377 17.89 -9.67 -1.95
C PRO A 377 18.02 -11.19 -1.76
N PRO A 378 18.37 -11.98 -2.80
CA PRO A 378 18.40 -13.46 -2.71
C PRO A 378 19.26 -14.04 -1.58
N ALA A 379 20.28 -13.30 -1.11
CA ALA A 379 21.14 -13.69 0.01
C ALA A 379 20.54 -13.42 1.41
N ALA A 380 19.47 -12.61 1.51
CA ALA A 380 18.70 -12.42 2.75
C ALA A 380 17.42 -13.27 2.79
N VAL A 381 17.05 -13.95 1.70
CA VAL A 381 15.97 -14.94 1.69
C VAL A 381 16.46 -16.17 2.48
N ILE A 382 16.11 -16.26 3.77
CA ILE A 382 16.51 -17.36 4.64
C ILE A 382 15.79 -18.65 4.22
N ARG A 383 16.42 -19.40 3.32
CA ARG A 383 16.12 -20.83 3.14
C ARG A 383 16.47 -21.56 4.44
N GLN A 384 15.46 -22.03 5.16
CA GLN A 384 15.67 -22.83 6.37
C GLN A 384 16.57 -24.05 6.06
N GLY A 385 17.61 -24.22 6.87
CA GLY A 385 18.81 -24.95 6.48
C GLY A 385 18.72 -26.47 6.59
N SER A 386 18.60 -27.15 5.44
CA SER A 386 19.35 -28.37 5.08
C SER A 386 20.04 -29.15 6.24
N HIS A 387 19.30 -30.01 6.95
CA HIS A 387 19.93 -31.14 7.63
C HIS A 387 20.24 -32.25 6.61
N ARG A 388 21.52 -32.60 6.46
CA ARG A 388 21.99 -33.64 5.52
C ARG A 388 22.07 -35.02 6.18
N ARG A 389 21.51 -36.02 5.48
CA ARG A 389 21.47 -37.47 5.81
C ARG A 389 20.48 -37.78 6.96
N HIS A 390 19.74 -38.89 6.95
CA HIS A 390 19.75 -40.06 6.07
C HIS A 390 18.46 -40.20 5.21
N ARG A 391 18.55 -41.00 4.14
CA ARG A 391 17.35 -41.56 3.48
C ARG A 391 16.69 -42.56 4.41
N HIS A 392 15.41 -42.40 4.72
CA HIS A 392 14.40 -43.47 4.71
C HIS A 392 13.00 -42.84 4.61
N MET A 393 12.03 -43.59 4.10
CA MET A 393 10.64 -43.11 3.99
C MET A 393 10.01 -42.99 5.37
N HIS A 394 9.43 -41.84 5.71
CA HIS A 394 8.05 -41.80 6.24
C HIS A 394 7.37 -40.45 5.99
N ARG A 395 6.04 -40.48 5.93
CA ARG A 395 5.14 -39.40 5.49
C ARG A 395 4.34 -38.85 6.67
N GLN A 396 4.57 -37.59 7.03
CA GLN A 396 3.76 -36.70 7.89
C GLN A 396 4.41 -35.31 7.75
N SER A 397 3.87 -34.31 7.05
CA SER A 397 2.53 -33.71 7.03
C SER A 397 2.21 -32.86 8.26
N MET A 398 2.34 -31.54 8.09
CA MET A 398 1.44 -30.54 8.69
C MET A 398 0.73 -29.82 7.54
N VAL A 399 -0.24 -30.54 6.99
CA VAL A 399 -1.49 -30.08 6.35
C VAL A 399 -1.60 -28.56 6.19
N SER A 400 -1.52 -28.08 4.94
CA SER A 400 -2.46 -27.04 4.50
C SER A 400 -3.84 -27.67 4.49
N ASP A 401 -4.85 -27.05 5.10
CA ASP A 401 -6.19 -27.65 5.15
C ASP A 401 -6.81 -27.81 3.75
N ASP A 402 -6.26 -27.16 2.71
CA ASP A 402 -6.66 -27.38 1.32
C ASP A 402 -6.09 -28.72 0.80
N VAL A 403 -6.98 -29.71 0.62
CA VAL A 403 -6.65 -31.02 0.02
C VAL A 403 -6.42 -30.93 -1.49
N CYS A 404 -6.92 -29.90 -2.17
CA CYS A 404 -6.71 -29.65 -3.59
C CYS A 404 -5.30 -29.09 -3.87
N ALA A 405 -4.73 -28.28 -2.97
CA ALA A 405 -3.40 -27.68 -3.12
C ALA A 405 -2.26 -28.68 -3.36
N GLN A 406 -2.38 -29.95 -2.93
CA GLN A 406 -1.39 -31.00 -3.23
C GLN A 406 -1.36 -31.43 -4.71
N PHE A 407 -2.39 -31.09 -5.49
CA PHE A 407 -2.54 -31.42 -6.91
C PHE A 407 -2.17 -30.25 -7.84
N SER A 408 -1.74 -29.13 -7.26
CA SER A 408 -1.36 -27.86 -7.92
C SER A 408 -0.30 -27.93 -9.02
N SER A 409 0.39 -29.06 -9.19
CA SER A 409 1.46 -29.22 -10.19
C SER A 409 1.05 -28.94 -11.64
N ASN A 410 -0.25 -29.02 -11.96
CA ASN A 410 -0.86 -28.52 -13.20
C ASN A 410 -2.39 -28.58 -13.08
N CYS A 411 -3.08 -27.78 -13.90
CA CYS A 411 -4.54 -27.74 -13.95
C CYS A 411 -5.18 -29.11 -14.23
N SER A 412 -4.65 -29.91 -15.17
CA SER A 412 -5.25 -31.20 -15.53
C SER A 412 -5.21 -32.20 -14.38
N LEU A 413 -4.17 -32.17 -13.55
CA LEU A 413 -4.13 -32.95 -12.31
C LEU A 413 -5.15 -32.41 -11.30
N CYS A 414 -5.24 -31.09 -11.11
CA CYS A 414 -6.22 -30.47 -10.22
C CYS A 414 -7.67 -30.87 -10.56
N LEU A 415 -8.08 -30.65 -11.80
CA LEU A 415 -9.46 -30.91 -12.26
C LEU A 415 -9.78 -32.42 -12.40
N SER A 416 -8.78 -33.30 -12.32
CA SER A 416 -9.00 -34.74 -12.22
C SER A 416 -9.49 -35.20 -10.83
N GLN A 417 -9.45 -34.31 -9.82
CA GLN A 417 -9.80 -34.63 -8.44
C GLN A 417 -11.22 -34.15 -8.09
N PRO A 418 -11.98 -34.95 -7.33
CA PRO A 418 -13.31 -34.53 -6.88
C PRO A 418 -13.20 -33.33 -5.93
N PHE A 419 -14.17 -32.42 -5.99
CA PHE A 419 -14.27 -31.22 -5.14
C PHE A 419 -13.20 -30.13 -5.34
N CYS A 420 -12.34 -30.28 -6.36
CA CYS A 420 -11.30 -29.32 -6.70
C CYS A 420 -11.64 -28.49 -7.96
N GLY A 421 -11.15 -27.25 -7.99
CA GLY A 421 -11.20 -26.37 -9.15
C GLY A 421 -9.91 -25.57 -9.29
N TRP A 422 -9.69 -25.00 -10.46
CA TRP A 422 -8.48 -24.26 -10.82
C TRP A 422 -8.78 -22.77 -10.98
N CYS A 423 -8.12 -21.94 -10.20
CA CYS A 423 -8.05 -20.50 -10.36
C CYS A 423 -6.88 -20.15 -11.28
N SER A 424 -7.05 -19.20 -12.21
CA SER A 424 -5.98 -18.78 -13.13
C SER A 424 -4.77 -18.12 -12.42
N VAL A 425 -4.95 -17.72 -11.16
CA VAL A 425 -3.94 -17.16 -10.25
C VAL A 425 -3.98 -17.88 -8.90
N ASP A 426 -2.98 -17.72 -8.04
CA ASP A 426 -3.03 -18.27 -6.68
C ASP A 426 -4.26 -17.73 -5.91
N VAL A 427 -5.00 -18.62 -5.24
CA VAL A 427 -6.11 -18.21 -4.37
C VAL A 427 -5.61 -17.52 -3.09
N VAL A 428 -6.50 -16.77 -2.44
CA VAL A 428 -6.26 -16.20 -1.11
C VAL A 428 -7.23 -16.85 -0.13
N TYR A 429 -6.74 -17.40 0.98
CA TYR A 429 -7.59 -18.00 2.03
C TYR A 429 -8.12 -16.93 3.00
N LYS A 430 -9.06 -17.32 3.86
CA LYS A 430 -9.67 -16.49 4.92
C LYS A 430 -8.68 -15.69 5.78
N ASP A 431 -7.49 -16.22 6.03
CA ASP A 431 -6.43 -15.60 6.84
C ASP A 431 -5.50 -14.67 6.03
N GLY A 432 -5.82 -14.41 4.76
CA GLY A 432 -5.00 -13.60 3.85
C GLY A 432 -3.79 -14.34 3.27
N THR A 433 -3.52 -15.59 3.68
CA THR A 433 -2.42 -16.38 3.11
C THR A 433 -2.71 -16.78 1.67
N LYS A 434 -1.65 -16.92 0.87
CA LYS A 434 -1.77 -17.40 -0.52
C LYS A 434 -1.82 -18.92 -0.55
N GLY A 435 -2.88 -19.45 -1.14
CA GLY A 435 -2.95 -20.83 -1.57
C GLY A 435 -2.21 -21.05 -2.88
N THR A 436 -2.61 -22.11 -3.59
CA THR A 436 -2.15 -22.37 -4.95
C THR A 436 -3.26 -22.06 -5.96
N GLN A 437 -2.96 -22.16 -7.25
CA GLN A 437 -3.98 -22.15 -8.30
C GLN A 437 -5.01 -23.31 -8.19
N CYS A 438 -4.67 -24.43 -7.52
CA CYS A 438 -5.63 -25.50 -7.24
C CYS A 438 -6.22 -25.34 -5.84
N ALA A 439 -7.55 -25.22 -5.74
CA ALA A 439 -8.28 -25.01 -4.49
C ALA A 439 -9.68 -25.61 -4.54
N GLY A 440 -10.27 -25.92 -3.38
CA GLY A 440 -11.59 -26.55 -3.32
C GLY A 440 -12.03 -26.99 -1.93
N PHE A 441 -12.87 -28.03 -1.88
CA PHE A 441 -13.35 -28.64 -0.63
C PHE A 441 -12.72 -30.02 -0.42
N ASN A 442 -12.53 -30.44 0.84
CA ASN A 442 -11.80 -31.68 1.13
C ASN A 442 -12.64 -32.95 1.01
N ASN A 443 -13.98 -32.82 1.03
CA ASN A 443 -14.92 -33.95 0.94
C ASN A 443 -16.36 -33.49 0.62
N ALA A 444 -17.23 -34.48 0.39
CA ALA A 444 -18.66 -34.32 0.09
C ALA A 444 -19.53 -33.70 1.21
N ASN A 445 -18.95 -33.23 2.32
CA ASN A 445 -19.65 -32.51 3.38
C ASN A 445 -19.29 -31.01 3.40
N GLY A 446 -18.49 -30.51 2.46
CA GLY A 446 -18.16 -29.09 2.34
C GLY A 446 -17.13 -28.57 3.33
N THR A 447 -16.41 -29.44 4.03
CA THR A 447 -15.28 -29.00 4.88
C THR A 447 -14.06 -28.73 4.00
N GLY A 448 -13.55 -27.49 4.01
CA GLY A 448 -12.32 -27.06 3.35
C GLY A 448 -11.98 -25.64 3.83
N PRO A 449 -10.75 -25.14 3.61
CA PRO A 449 -10.43 -23.76 3.92
C PRO A 449 -11.16 -22.84 2.95
N ALA A 450 -11.83 -21.83 3.48
CA ALA A 450 -12.57 -20.89 2.66
C ALA A 450 -11.60 -19.99 1.89
N PHE A 451 -11.88 -19.77 0.60
CA PHE A 451 -10.94 -19.13 -0.33
C PHE A 451 -11.61 -18.10 -1.26
N LYS A 452 -10.77 -17.26 -1.87
CA LYS A 452 -11.10 -16.25 -2.86
C LYS A 452 -10.20 -16.41 -4.09
N CYS A 453 -10.82 -16.58 -5.26
CA CYS A 453 -10.12 -16.50 -6.55
C CYS A 453 -10.28 -15.07 -7.10
N ASN A 454 -9.15 -14.36 -7.32
CA ASN A 454 -9.12 -13.02 -7.90
C ASN A 454 -8.85 -13.07 -9.43
N GLY A 455 -9.39 -14.09 -10.09
CA GLY A 455 -9.20 -14.40 -11.51
C GLY A 455 -10.27 -15.38 -11.98
N ARG A 456 -10.08 -16.01 -13.14
CA ARG A 456 -11.05 -17.00 -13.64
C ARG A 456 -10.93 -18.30 -12.84
N TYR A 457 -12.05 -18.77 -12.27
CA TYR A 457 -12.16 -20.08 -11.62
C TYR A 457 -12.89 -21.06 -12.55
N SER A 458 -12.36 -22.26 -12.72
CA SER A 458 -12.89 -23.33 -13.60
C SER A 458 -12.89 -24.66 -12.87
N THR A 459 -13.97 -25.43 -12.98
CA THR A 459 -14.06 -26.78 -12.40
C THR A 459 -13.88 -27.90 -13.42
N PHE A 460 -13.80 -27.60 -14.72
CA PHE A 460 -13.86 -28.62 -15.78
C PHE A 460 -12.91 -28.43 -16.97
N ASN A 461 -12.43 -27.22 -17.24
CA ASN A 461 -11.51 -27.00 -18.35
C ASN A 461 -10.25 -26.23 -17.97
N CYS A 462 -9.12 -26.82 -18.36
CA CYS A 462 -7.85 -26.14 -18.49
C CYS A 462 -7.84 -25.49 -19.88
N THR A 463 -8.58 -24.38 -20.03
CA THR A 463 -8.51 -23.58 -21.25
C THR A 463 -7.05 -23.17 -21.47
N GLU A 464 -6.60 -23.18 -22.72
CA GLU A 464 -5.32 -22.55 -23.09
C GLU A 464 -5.44 -21.05 -22.82
N GLY A 465 -4.82 -20.61 -21.74
CA GLY A 465 -4.58 -19.20 -21.48
C GLY A 465 -3.23 -18.80 -22.05
N TYR A 466 -3.08 -17.50 -22.20
CA TYR A 466 -1.98 -16.87 -22.89
C TYR A 466 -1.30 -15.89 -21.94
N GLU A 467 0.00 -15.77 -22.11
CA GLU A 467 0.89 -14.89 -21.35
C GLU A 467 1.64 -14.02 -22.36
N CYS A 468 1.85 -12.74 -22.02
CA CYS A 468 2.50 -11.82 -22.94
C CYS A 468 4.01 -12.05 -22.93
N ASP A 469 4.57 -12.46 -24.06
CA ASP A 469 6.03 -12.49 -24.20
C ASP A 469 6.53 -11.07 -24.49
N HIS A 470 7.03 -10.41 -23.44
CA HIS A 470 7.57 -9.06 -23.51
C HIS A 470 8.89 -8.94 -24.32
N SER A 471 9.34 -9.99 -25.03
CA SER A 471 10.48 -9.93 -25.96
C SER A 471 10.09 -9.79 -27.44
N ASP A 472 8.88 -10.18 -27.83
CA ASP A 472 8.33 -10.00 -29.19
C ASP A 472 6.84 -9.57 -29.23
N GLU A 473 6.32 -9.12 -28.10
CA GLU A 473 5.01 -8.48 -27.90
C GLU A 473 3.82 -9.33 -28.38
N GLN A 474 3.95 -10.65 -28.26
CA GLN A 474 2.91 -11.60 -28.65
C GLN A 474 2.38 -12.41 -27.47
N CYS A 475 1.07 -12.62 -27.46
CA CYS A 475 0.41 -13.62 -26.61
C CYS A 475 0.90 -15.01 -26.99
N LYS A 476 1.76 -15.59 -26.16
CA LYS A 476 2.18 -16.98 -26.32
C LYS A 476 1.30 -17.87 -25.45
N PRO A 477 0.84 -19.02 -25.96
CA PRO A 477 0.06 -19.96 -25.15
C PRO A 477 0.95 -20.46 -24.01
N THR A 478 0.50 -20.26 -22.78
CA THR A 478 1.17 -20.78 -21.59
C THR A 478 0.58 -22.15 -21.22
N SER A 479 1.09 -22.81 -20.19
CA SER A 479 0.65 -24.17 -19.83
C SER A 479 -0.86 -24.17 -19.49
N PRO A 480 -1.70 -25.04 -20.10
CA PRO A 480 -3.16 -24.96 -19.99
C PRO A 480 -3.68 -24.80 -18.55
N GLY A 481 -4.60 -23.84 -18.37
CA GLY A 481 -5.09 -23.35 -17.08
C GLY A 481 -4.32 -22.14 -16.52
N ASN A 482 -3.11 -21.85 -16.98
CA ASN A 482 -2.38 -20.61 -16.63
C ASN A 482 -2.71 -19.48 -17.62
N GLY A 483 -2.35 -18.25 -17.25
CA GLY A 483 -2.54 -17.07 -18.11
C GLY A 483 -4.01 -16.64 -18.22
N MET A 484 -4.31 -15.83 -19.23
CA MET A 484 -5.64 -15.26 -19.47
C MET A 484 -6.17 -15.61 -20.87
N PRO A 485 -7.50 -15.56 -21.13
CA PRO A 485 -8.07 -15.90 -22.44
C PRO A 485 -7.39 -15.16 -23.60
N LEU A 486 -7.22 -15.79 -24.77
CA LEU A 486 -6.46 -15.22 -25.89
C LEU A 486 -6.84 -13.77 -26.23
N ASP A 487 -8.13 -13.46 -26.33
CA ASP A 487 -8.58 -12.12 -26.72
C ASP A 487 -8.43 -11.08 -25.59
N GLU A 488 -8.46 -11.52 -24.34
CA GLU A 488 -8.11 -10.71 -23.18
C GLU A 488 -6.59 -10.48 -23.10
N CYS A 489 -5.80 -11.51 -23.37
CA CYS A 489 -4.35 -11.39 -23.52
C CYS A 489 -4.01 -10.41 -24.63
N LYS A 490 -4.66 -10.46 -25.80
CA LYS A 490 -4.41 -9.49 -26.89
C LYS A 490 -4.65 -8.05 -26.43
N GLN A 491 -5.70 -7.81 -25.65
CA GLN A 491 -6.00 -6.48 -25.10
C GLN A 491 -4.92 -5.96 -24.12
N PHE A 492 -4.19 -6.86 -23.44
CA PHE A 492 -3.09 -6.50 -22.52
C PHE A 492 -1.67 -6.67 -23.11
N CYS A 493 -1.52 -7.44 -24.20
CA CYS A 493 -0.26 -7.72 -24.88
C CYS A 493 -0.15 -6.90 -26.16
N HIS A 494 -0.20 -5.59 -25.95
CA HIS A 494 0.16 -4.57 -26.92
C HIS A 494 1.20 -3.64 -26.26
N ALA A 495 2.05 -3.00 -27.06
CA ALA A 495 3.04 -2.06 -26.54
C ALA A 495 2.35 -0.90 -25.80
N THR A 496 2.53 -0.84 -24.48
CA THR A 496 1.99 0.20 -23.57
C THR A 496 0.44 0.31 -23.58
N PRO A 497 -0.16 1.21 -22.76
CA PRO A 497 -1.40 1.87 -23.18
C PRO A 497 -1.26 2.40 -24.63
N PRO A 498 -2.36 2.57 -25.40
CA PRO A 498 -2.28 3.03 -26.79
C PRO A 498 -1.39 4.27 -26.86
N PRO A 499 -0.31 4.25 -27.67
CA PRO A 499 0.78 5.18 -27.52
C PRO A 499 0.26 6.60 -27.65
N THR A 500 0.40 7.39 -26.58
CA THR A 500 0.08 8.82 -26.58
C THR A 500 0.72 9.43 -27.84
N PRO A 501 -0.05 9.89 -28.84
CA PRO A 501 0.45 10.10 -30.20
C PRO A 501 1.74 10.90 -30.14
N PRO A 502 2.85 10.35 -30.66
CA PRO A 502 4.20 10.55 -30.12
C PRO A 502 4.44 12.01 -29.86
N GLN A 503 4.34 12.41 -28.58
CA GLN A 503 4.10 13.80 -28.25
C GLN A 503 5.24 14.63 -28.84
N PRO A 504 4.93 15.66 -29.66
CA PRO A 504 5.96 16.36 -30.40
C PRO A 504 6.96 16.92 -29.38
N MET A 505 8.19 16.44 -29.43
CA MET A 505 9.20 16.88 -28.48
C MET A 505 9.77 18.22 -28.96
N ALA A 506 10.05 19.13 -28.05
CA ALA A 506 10.59 20.44 -28.37
C ALA A 506 11.75 20.81 -27.45
N LEU A 507 12.73 21.54 -28.01
CA LEU A 507 13.85 22.11 -27.28
C LEU A 507 13.54 23.58 -26.97
N CYS A 508 13.61 23.95 -25.69
CA CYS A 508 13.59 25.35 -25.28
C CYS A 508 14.91 26.02 -25.66
N ASN A 509 14.88 26.96 -26.60
CA ASN A 509 16.01 27.84 -26.88
C ASN A 509 16.07 28.93 -25.80
N LEU A 510 16.94 28.76 -24.81
CA LEU A 510 17.11 29.66 -23.67
C LEU A 510 17.47 31.11 -24.09
N THR A 511 17.99 31.34 -25.29
CA THR A 511 18.35 32.67 -25.80
C THR A 511 17.19 33.38 -26.50
N SER A 512 16.35 32.65 -27.25
CA SER A 512 15.16 33.22 -27.91
C SER A 512 13.88 33.08 -27.08
N MET A 513 13.91 32.31 -25.99
CA MET A 513 12.75 31.95 -25.16
C MET A 513 11.61 31.31 -25.97
N GLN A 514 11.97 30.57 -27.02
CA GLN A 514 11.04 29.89 -27.92
C GLN A 514 11.34 28.39 -27.98
N CYS A 515 10.29 27.61 -28.16
CA CYS A 515 10.38 26.17 -28.38
C CYS A 515 10.52 25.87 -29.87
N HIS A 516 11.53 25.09 -30.21
CA HIS A 516 11.72 24.56 -31.57
C HIS A 516 11.47 23.05 -31.54
N PRO A 517 10.70 22.48 -32.48
CA PRO A 517 10.47 21.04 -32.52
C PRO A 517 11.79 20.28 -32.70
N CYS A 518 11.93 19.15 -32.01
CA CYS A 518 12.97 18.18 -32.30
C CYS A 518 12.83 17.73 -33.76
N PRO A 519 13.92 17.64 -34.55
CA PRO A 519 13.84 17.18 -35.93
C PRO A 519 13.24 15.77 -36.02
N ASP A 520 12.33 15.53 -36.98
CA ASP A 520 11.51 14.31 -37.08
C ASP A 520 12.28 12.99 -37.36
N ASN A 521 13.62 13.02 -37.32
CA ASN A 521 14.51 11.86 -37.42
C ASN A 521 15.65 11.89 -36.38
N ALA A 522 15.58 12.75 -35.35
CA ALA A 522 16.58 12.83 -34.29
C ALA A 522 16.41 11.69 -33.28
N THR A 523 17.22 10.62 -33.42
CA THR A 523 17.23 9.47 -32.47
C THR A 523 17.61 9.84 -31.03
N HIS A 524 18.16 11.03 -30.82
CA HIS A 524 18.40 11.65 -29.51
C HIS A 524 18.05 13.14 -29.62
N CYS A 525 17.23 13.64 -28.69
CA CYS A 525 16.92 15.07 -28.57
C CYS A 525 17.17 15.50 -27.10
N PRO A 526 18.44 15.69 -26.69
CA PRO A 526 18.82 15.74 -25.28
C PRO A 526 18.29 16.98 -24.56
N GLY A 527 17.53 16.79 -23.49
CA GLY A 527 16.90 17.89 -22.76
C GLY A 527 15.66 18.49 -23.45
N SER A 528 15.05 17.76 -24.39
CA SER A 528 13.74 18.13 -24.94
C SER A 528 12.60 17.87 -23.95
N LEU A 529 11.50 18.59 -24.10
CA LEU A 529 10.27 18.37 -23.33
C LEU A 529 9.13 17.98 -24.28
N PRO A 530 8.03 17.40 -23.79
CA PRO A 530 6.76 17.45 -24.50
C PRO A 530 6.44 18.89 -24.90
N LYS A 531 6.01 19.13 -26.15
CA LYS A 531 5.83 20.49 -26.70
C LYS A 531 5.04 21.41 -25.78
N ASP A 532 3.91 20.94 -25.25
CA ASP A 532 3.02 21.75 -24.42
C ASP A 532 3.69 22.18 -23.09
N ALA A 533 4.55 21.31 -22.53
CA ALA A 533 5.40 21.64 -21.39
C ALA A 533 6.53 22.60 -21.78
N CYS A 534 7.09 22.48 -22.99
CA CYS A 534 8.04 23.46 -23.52
C CYS A 534 7.40 24.85 -23.66
N GLU A 535 6.28 24.94 -24.40
CA GLU A 535 5.63 26.21 -24.74
C GLU A 535 5.08 26.93 -23.50
N SER A 536 4.73 26.20 -22.44
CA SER A 536 4.33 26.77 -21.15
C SER A 536 5.50 27.13 -20.20
N GLN A 537 6.63 26.41 -20.23
CA GLN A 537 7.73 26.60 -19.27
C GLN A 537 8.98 27.31 -19.81
N CYS A 538 9.21 27.39 -21.12
CA CYS A 538 10.43 27.94 -21.71
C CYS A 538 10.65 29.44 -21.44
N SER A 539 9.55 30.18 -21.32
CA SER A 539 9.52 31.58 -20.86
C SER A 539 9.89 31.75 -19.38
N HIS A 540 9.86 30.67 -18.61
CA HIS A 540 10.08 30.63 -17.16
C HIS A 540 11.33 29.79 -16.80
N HIS A 541 12.37 29.87 -17.62
CA HIS A 541 13.64 29.20 -17.36
C HIS A 541 14.46 29.92 -16.28
N LYS A 542 15.24 29.16 -15.53
CA LYS A 542 16.17 29.68 -14.51
C LYS A 542 17.46 28.85 -14.51
N HIS A 543 18.62 29.53 -14.50
CA HIS A 543 19.90 28.85 -14.27
C HIS A 543 20.01 28.33 -12.83
N GLY A 544 20.55 27.13 -12.69
CA GLY A 544 20.54 26.35 -11.46
C GLY A 544 19.21 25.67 -11.19
N PRO A 545 19.16 24.83 -10.13
CA PRO A 545 17.95 24.13 -9.72
C PRO A 545 16.98 25.04 -8.94
N PRO A 546 15.77 24.59 -8.59
CA PRO A 546 14.83 25.33 -7.74
C PRO A 546 15.42 25.55 -6.33
N ALA A 547 15.13 26.69 -5.71
CA ALA A 547 15.77 27.06 -4.44
C ALA A 547 15.46 26.09 -3.28
N SER A 548 14.28 25.47 -3.28
CA SER A 548 13.88 24.41 -2.34
C SER A 548 14.75 23.15 -2.44
N THR A 549 15.28 22.86 -3.62
CA THR A 549 16.08 21.64 -3.89
C THR A 549 17.53 21.76 -3.46
N VAL A 550 18.04 22.95 -3.18
CA VAL A 550 19.46 23.16 -2.79
C VAL A 550 19.75 22.43 -1.48
N GLY A 551 20.79 21.58 -1.46
CA GLY A 551 21.14 20.75 -0.31
C GLY A 551 21.74 19.41 -0.69
N VAL A 552 22.01 18.58 0.33
CA VAL A 552 22.42 17.18 0.18
C VAL A 552 21.17 16.31 0.31
N TRP A 553 20.81 15.63 -0.77
CA TRP A 553 19.79 14.58 -0.76
C TRP A 553 20.45 13.20 -0.74
N ARG A 554 19.79 12.22 -0.14
CA ARG A 554 20.20 10.81 -0.08
C ARG A 554 19.00 9.93 -0.41
N GLY A 555 19.18 8.79 -1.07
CA GLY A 555 18.04 7.95 -1.38
C GLY A 555 18.33 6.71 -2.22
N ILE A 556 17.29 6.24 -2.91
CA ILE A 556 17.20 4.91 -3.51
C ILE A 556 16.64 4.97 -4.94
N PHE A 557 17.04 4.00 -5.77
CA PHE A 557 16.39 3.73 -7.05
C PHE A 557 15.05 3.03 -6.84
N ILE A 558 13.99 3.53 -7.51
CA ILE A 558 12.65 2.96 -7.48
C ILE A 558 12.08 2.56 -8.86
N GLN A 559 12.90 2.53 -9.93
CA GLN A 559 12.49 2.01 -11.25
C GLN A 559 12.44 0.48 -11.32
N ASN A 560 11.70 -0.08 -12.31
CA ASN A 560 11.71 -1.52 -12.58
C ASN A 560 13.14 -2.07 -12.82
N GLY A 561 13.44 -3.24 -12.25
CA GLY A 561 14.79 -3.81 -12.20
C GLY A 561 15.71 -3.27 -11.08
N TYR A 562 15.25 -2.30 -10.28
CA TYR A 562 15.76 -1.86 -8.97
C TYR A 562 17.23 -2.19 -8.63
N ARG A 563 18.14 -1.25 -8.89
CA ARG A 563 19.51 -1.34 -8.35
C ARG A 563 19.48 -1.14 -6.83
N ARG A 564 20.00 -2.10 -6.06
CA ARG A 564 20.13 -2.02 -4.59
C ARG A 564 21.35 -1.20 -4.18
N VAL A 565 21.32 0.07 -4.54
CA VAL A 565 22.36 1.04 -4.20
C VAL A 565 21.70 2.29 -3.62
N GLU A 566 22.37 2.88 -2.64
CA GLU A 566 22.12 4.25 -2.23
C GLU A 566 22.72 5.21 -3.28
N VAL A 567 22.07 6.35 -3.45
CA VAL A 567 22.57 7.47 -4.27
C VAL A 567 22.42 8.77 -3.48
N ASP A 568 23.47 9.58 -3.50
CA ASP A 568 23.45 10.93 -2.96
C ASP A 568 23.32 11.92 -4.13
N VAL A 569 22.53 12.98 -3.96
CA VAL A 569 22.42 14.07 -4.96
C VAL A 569 22.66 15.41 -4.27
N VAL A 570 23.80 16.02 -4.58
CA VAL A 570 24.20 17.31 -4.00
C VAL A 570 23.82 18.42 -4.96
N PHE A 571 22.75 19.15 -4.66
CA PHE A 571 22.29 20.32 -5.40
C PHE A 571 22.92 21.60 -4.82
N THR A 572 23.60 22.36 -5.67
CA THR A 572 24.08 23.72 -5.38
C THR A 572 23.11 24.75 -5.98
N ASN A 573 23.45 26.04 -5.92
CA ASN A 573 22.69 27.08 -6.63
C ASN A 573 22.82 27.05 -8.17
N VAL A 574 23.69 26.19 -8.75
CA VAL A 574 23.95 26.12 -10.21
C VAL A 574 24.05 24.70 -10.77
N SER A 575 24.29 23.69 -9.93
CA SER A 575 24.65 22.33 -10.34
C SER A 575 24.00 21.25 -9.47
N ALA A 576 23.97 20.03 -9.99
CA ALA A 576 23.63 18.82 -9.25
C ALA A 576 24.77 17.81 -9.42
N THR A 577 25.22 17.16 -8.35
CA THR A 577 26.22 16.09 -8.41
C THR A 577 25.63 14.81 -7.87
N PHE A 578 25.52 13.79 -8.72
CA PHE A 578 25.08 12.46 -8.34
C PHE A 578 26.30 11.62 -7.93
N VAL A 579 26.27 11.07 -6.71
CA VAL A 579 27.32 10.22 -6.16
C VAL A 579 26.74 8.85 -5.83
N GLN A 580 27.44 7.78 -6.23
CA GLN A 580 27.04 6.39 -5.94
C GLN A 580 28.26 5.61 -5.42
N PRO A 581 28.11 4.77 -4.39
CA PRO A 581 29.23 4.00 -3.84
C PRO A 581 29.92 3.11 -4.90
N GLY A 582 31.16 3.46 -5.26
CA GLY A 582 31.98 2.72 -6.23
C GLY A 582 31.85 3.19 -7.69
N ALA A 583 31.18 4.31 -7.96
CA ALA A 583 31.18 4.98 -9.26
C ALA A 583 31.82 6.37 -9.18
N GLU A 584 32.29 6.93 -10.31
CA GLU A 584 32.72 8.33 -10.34
C GLU A 584 31.51 9.28 -10.25
N PRO A 585 31.62 10.40 -9.50
CA PRO A 585 30.56 11.41 -9.44
C PRO A 585 30.18 11.98 -10.81
N MET A 586 28.89 11.99 -11.11
CA MET A 586 28.34 12.65 -12.30
C MET A 586 27.94 14.08 -11.93
N VAL A 587 28.70 15.06 -12.43
CA VAL A 587 28.47 16.49 -12.17
C VAL A 587 27.70 17.09 -13.34
N CYS A 588 26.55 17.69 -13.04
CA CYS A 588 25.66 18.33 -14.01
C CYS A 588 25.53 19.82 -13.69
N ASN A 589 25.65 20.69 -14.69
CA ASN A 589 25.03 22.02 -14.61
C ASN A 589 23.51 21.84 -14.72
N VAL A 590 22.72 22.63 -14.00
CA VAL A 590 21.25 22.52 -14.02
C VAL A 590 20.62 23.77 -14.62
N THR A 591 19.57 23.58 -15.42
CA THR A 591 18.60 24.65 -15.76
C THR A 591 17.21 24.17 -15.35
N THR A 592 16.55 24.92 -14.47
CA THR A 592 15.14 24.70 -14.13
C THR A 592 14.25 25.27 -15.24
N LEU A 593 13.19 24.56 -15.59
CA LEU A 593 12.08 25.06 -16.38
C LEU A 593 10.81 24.95 -15.52
N GLY A 594 10.00 26.01 -15.48
CA GLY A 594 8.80 26.04 -14.64
C GLY A 594 9.10 25.84 -13.15
N SER A 595 8.33 24.97 -12.50
CA SER A 595 8.39 24.69 -11.06
C SER A 595 8.94 23.30 -10.71
N ASP A 596 8.83 22.36 -11.65
CA ASP A 596 8.84 20.90 -11.44
C ASP A 596 9.80 20.17 -12.40
N LEU A 597 10.50 20.88 -13.28
CA LEU A 597 11.34 20.29 -14.32
C LEU A 597 12.77 20.83 -14.32
N MET A 598 13.75 19.93 -14.51
CA MET A 598 15.17 20.25 -14.56
C MET A 598 15.85 19.59 -15.75
N ILE A 599 16.65 20.35 -16.51
CA ILE A 599 17.60 19.86 -17.50
C ILE A 599 18.98 19.76 -16.86
N PHE A 600 19.66 18.64 -17.07
CA PHE A 600 20.97 18.30 -16.50
C PHE A 600 22.02 18.18 -17.61
N ASP A 601 22.95 19.12 -17.65
CA ASP A 601 24.06 19.19 -18.60
C ASP A 601 25.32 18.59 -17.97
N ILE A 602 25.72 17.37 -18.38
CA ILE A 602 26.79 16.62 -17.71
C ILE A 602 28.17 17.19 -18.06
N VAL A 603 28.83 17.82 -17.10
CA VAL A 603 30.13 18.51 -17.25
C VAL A 603 31.33 17.69 -16.75
N ALA A 604 31.11 16.68 -15.91
CA ALA A 604 32.12 15.72 -15.46
C ALA A 604 31.53 14.34 -15.10
N GLY A 605 32.40 13.33 -14.99
CA GLY A 605 32.05 11.91 -14.87
C GLY A 605 31.97 11.22 -16.24
N GLN A 606 31.64 9.91 -16.22
CA GLN A 606 31.65 9.02 -17.40
C GLN A 606 30.89 9.55 -18.62
N TYR A 607 29.79 10.29 -18.41
CA TYR A 607 28.88 10.75 -19.47
C TYR A 607 29.05 12.24 -19.81
N LYS A 608 30.24 12.81 -19.56
CA LYS A 608 30.56 14.21 -19.90
C LYS A 608 30.19 14.56 -21.35
N GLY A 609 29.48 15.67 -21.52
CA GLY A 609 28.97 16.17 -22.81
C GLY A 609 27.56 15.70 -23.16
N TRP A 610 27.00 14.73 -22.43
CA TRP A 610 25.60 14.32 -22.57
C TRP A 610 24.66 15.24 -21.77
N LYS A 611 23.37 15.18 -22.09
CA LYS A 611 22.29 15.80 -21.31
C LYS A 611 21.18 14.81 -21.04
N PHE A 612 20.40 15.06 -20.00
CA PHE A 612 19.08 14.46 -19.78
C PHE A 612 18.16 15.50 -19.13
N ALA A 613 16.87 15.22 -19.03
CA ALA A 613 15.95 16.03 -18.23
C ALA A 613 15.14 15.15 -17.28
N ALA A 614 14.63 15.74 -16.21
CA ALA A 614 13.83 15.08 -15.21
C ALA A 614 12.71 15.98 -14.71
N MET A 615 11.55 15.38 -14.42
CA MET A 615 10.53 16.00 -13.58
C MET A 615 10.73 15.56 -12.12
N PHE A 616 10.28 16.37 -11.17
CA PHE A 616 10.32 16.04 -9.76
C PHE A 616 9.09 16.57 -9.01
N GLN A 617 8.72 15.88 -7.94
CA GLN A 617 7.74 16.32 -6.96
C GLN A 617 8.36 16.13 -5.57
N SER A 618 8.29 17.14 -4.71
CA SER A 618 8.73 17.03 -3.31
C SER A 618 7.67 17.48 -2.32
N ALA A 619 7.73 16.90 -1.11
CA ALA A 619 6.82 17.19 -0.01
C ALA A 619 7.53 17.05 1.35
N PRO A 620 7.24 17.92 2.34
CA PRO A 620 7.70 17.73 3.71
C PRO A 620 6.98 16.54 4.35
N GLN A 621 7.68 15.77 5.19
CA GLN A 621 7.05 14.68 5.95
C GLN A 621 6.40 15.18 7.26
N PRO A 622 5.37 14.50 7.79
CA PRO A 622 4.62 14.95 8.97
C PRO A 622 5.43 15.07 10.26
N ASP A 623 6.57 14.38 10.38
CA ASP A 623 7.49 14.51 11.52
C ASP A 623 8.36 15.79 11.47
N GLY A 624 8.35 16.51 10.35
CA GLY A 624 9.11 17.73 10.11
C GLY A 624 10.63 17.57 10.00
N LEU A 625 11.16 16.33 10.01
CA LEU A 625 12.61 16.04 10.04
C LEU A 625 13.27 16.07 8.66
N TYR A 626 12.51 15.71 7.61
CA TYR A 626 12.99 15.68 6.24
C TYR A 626 11.89 16.01 5.22
N GLU A 627 12.33 16.40 4.03
CA GLU A 627 11.54 16.53 2.82
C GLU A 627 11.89 15.35 1.90
N THR A 628 10.88 14.70 1.32
CA THR A 628 11.07 13.64 0.33
C THR A 628 10.77 14.18 -1.07
N MET A 629 11.58 13.79 -2.05
CA MET A 629 11.43 14.08 -3.46
C MET A 629 11.37 12.78 -4.25
N THR A 630 10.36 12.64 -5.11
CA THR A 630 10.42 11.68 -6.22
C THR A 630 10.97 12.41 -7.45
N LEU A 631 12.03 11.88 -8.04
CA LEU A 631 12.72 12.43 -9.21
C LEU A 631 12.66 11.39 -10.34
N ALA A 632 11.98 11.70 -11.45
CA ALA A 632 11.89 10.85 -12.63
C ALA A 632 12.71 11.46 -13.78
N ALA A 633 13.92 10.94 -13.96
CA ALA A 633 14.84 11.33 -15.01
C ALA A 633 14.69 10.45 -16.25
N GLY A 634 14.66 11.07 -17.42
CA GLY A 634 14.71 10.35 -18.69
C GLY A 634 16.11 9.80 -18.96
N LYS A 635 16.18 8.82 -19.87
CA LYS A 635 17.41 8.24 -20.38
C LYS A 635 18.43 9.30 -20.84
N LEU A 636 19.73 8.98 -20.69
CA LEU A 636 20.82 9.80 -21.23
C LEU A 636 20.63 10.08 -22.73
N GLY A 637 20.60 11.36 -23.11
CA GLY A 637 20.34 11.82 -24.47
C GLY A 637 18.86 12.06 -24.82
N SER A 638 17.94 11.81 -23.88
CA SER A 638 16.50 12.01 -24.04
C SER A 638 15.97 13.26 -23.31
N GLY A 639 14.67 13.49 -23.45
CA GLY A 639 13.91 14.47 -22.67
C GLY A 639 13.52 13.98 -21.27
N ALA A 640 12.64 14.73 -20.61
CA ALA A 640 12.00 14.27 -19.37
C ALA A 640 10.89 13.25 -19.70
N PRO A 641 10.60 12.27 -18.82
CA PRO A 641 9.46 11.36 -19.00
C PRO A 641 8.14 12.12 -18.83
N SER A 642 7.06 11.62 -19.42
CA SER A 642 5.74 12.29 -19.40
C SER A 642 4.92 12.04 -18.12
N THR A 643 5.14 10.92 -17.43
CA THR A 643 4.57 10.60 -16.12
C THR A 643 5.55 9.78 -15.28
N PHE A 644 5.43 9.83 -13.94
CA PHE A 644 6.29 9.08 -13.03
C PHE A 644 6.21 7.56 -13.31
N SER A 645 5.00 6.98 -13.31
CA SER A 645 4.77 5.56 -13.66
C SER A 645 5.23 5.18 -15.09
N GLY A 646 5.22 6.12 -16.04
CA GLY A 646 5.85 5.92 -17.36
C GLY A 646 7.37 5.73 -17.27
N ALA A 647 8.05 6.51 -16.44
CA ALA A 647 9.48 6.37 -16.17
C ALA A 647 9.84 5.09 -15.41
N MET A 648 8.90 4.51 -14.64
CA MET A 648 9.09 3.25 -13.92
C MET A 648 9.20 2.05 -14.86
N SER A 649 8.57 2.13 -16.03
CA SER A 649 8.47 1.07 -17.04
C SER A 649 9.35 1.30 -18.28
N THR A 650 9.71 2.55 -18.58
CA THR A 650 10.52 2.90 -19.76
C THR A 650 11.98 2.46 -19.63
N GLN A 651 12.50 1.73 -20.63
CA GLN A 651 13.85 1.16 -20.57
C GLN A 651 14.95 2.23 -20.69
N GLY A 652 15.61 2.50 -19.56
CA GLY A 652 16.76 3.41 -19.48
C GLY A 652 16.44 4.76 -18.84
N ASP A 653 15.17 5.03 -18.54
CA ASP A 653 14.77 6.07 -17.60
C ASP A 653 15.15 5.66 -16.17
N HIS A 654 15.16 6.62 -15.24
CA HIS A 654 15.62 6.45 -13.86
C HIS A 654 14.71 7.21 -12.89
N VAL A 655 13.97 6.46 -12.07
CA VAL A 655 13.14 7.02 -10.98
C VAL A 655 13.84 6.81 -9.64
N TYR A 656 13.89 7.88 -8.85
CA TYR A 656 14.52 7.95 -7.53
C TYR A 656 13.50 8.41 -6.49
N VAL A 657 13.61 7.88 -5.27
CA VAL A 657 13.12 8.54 -4.06
C VAL A 657 14.33 9.06 -3.31
N LEU A 658 14.33 10.35 -3.00
CA LEU A 658 15.43 11.10 -2.40
C LEU A 658 14.89 11.87 -1.19
N ASP A 659 15.54 11.75 -0.04
CA ASP A 659 15.23 12.52 1.16
C ASP A 659 16.28 13.61 1.39
N LYS A 660 15.89 14.73 2.01
CA LYS A 660 16.77 15.80 2.50
C LYS A 660 16.30 16.27 3.86
N CYS A 661 17.19 16.22 4.86
CA CYS A 661 16.94 16.79 6.17
C CYS A 661 16.50 18.27 6.11
N THR A 662 15.43 18.63 6.83
CA THR A 662 15.00 20.03 7.00
C THR A 662 15.91 20.80 7.96
N GLY A 663 16.58 20.10 8.88
CA GLY A 663 17.59 20.62 9.79
C GLY A 663 17.49 20.01 11.20
N GLY A 664 18.00 20.76 12.19
CA GLY A 664 17.93 20.39 13.60
C GLY A 664 18.65 19.08 13.91
N ALA A 665 17.88 18.02 14.14
CA ALA A 665 18.40 16.70 14.51
C ALA A 665 18.73 15.80 13.30
N CYS A 666 18.26 16.14 12.10
CA CYS A 666 18.59 15.44 10.86
C CYS A 666 19.73 16.18 10.17
N VAL A 667 20.84 15.49 9.88
CA VAL A 667 21.98 16.05 9.12
C VAL A 667 22.57 15.00 8.18
N PHE A 668 22.56 15.27 6.89
CA PHE A 668 23.31 14.49 5.90
C PHE A 668 24.68 15.11 5.65
N LYS A 669 25.73 14.29 5.72
CA LYS A 669 27.10 14.70 5.40
C LYS A 669 27.20 14.83 3.88
N ASN A 670 27.78 15.93 3.40
CA ASN A 670 28.04 16.10 1.98
C ASN A 670 29.12 15.09 1.53
N PRO A 671 28.84 14.15 0.61
CA PRO A 671 29.82 13.16 0.14
C PRO A 671 30.97 13.77 -0.68
N LEU A 672 30.88 15.06 -1.02
CA LEU A 672 31.93 15.83 -1.70
C LEU A 672 32.81 16.63 -0.72
N ALA A 673 32.53 16.58 0.59
CA ALA A 673 33.38 17.17 1.61
C ALA A 673 34.53 16.22 1.99
N PRO A 674 35.75 16.73 2.26
CA PRO A 674 36.92 15.94 2.66
C PRO A 674 36.84 15.44 4.12
#